data_AF-A0ABD5NQY9-F1
#
_entry.id   AF-A0ABD5NQY9-F1
#
_cell.length_a   1.000
_cell.length_b   1.000
_cell.length_c   1.000
_cell.angle_alpha   90.00
_cell.angle_beta   90.00
_cell.angle_gamma   90.00
#
_symmetry.space_group_name_H-M   'P 1'
#
loop_
_entity.id
_entity.type
_entity.pdbx_description
1 polymer ?
#
loop_
_entity_poly.entity_id
_entity_poly.type
_entity_poly.pdbx_seq_one_letter_code
_entity_poly.pdbx_strand_id
1 'polypeptide(L)'
;MIRRVPLRRVAVATRPAVFGVTVSLVLAVALFSGPAGVVGLVDASNPGEPTGPTDTPDHGSENRTDRHQNPASYGEAGDAEALAEWYELRLVDRLNESAALLREGAYARSNQTLGERFWEQHAAYEDVAATAGREETATLFEEIRNEQAAMTSLLASYEESMDEYDSAIEAGDDELARERARELESLSTEINASKETISDQYDELEGNTDANFSDVRESVDEATEELRGSQADIRREAFELTALTVRARSTQISYSDPLRARGTLVSESGEPVADDEITLEVGNQTLTTRTDARGRFTVTYRPISVYASTESLSVTYRPNRSSPYLGSRTSVPVSIDRETPTIEVPTSDAASIAFGDEFAVSTDVTLGGEPVDGLPLNVSLGGTVLGTAETTDGSVELSQTLPADIADGHRTLAASVPFEGRAIAPASASTTVRVEPTTPSLSIDHSQRGDELAVSGSLSGDGHPIVDRSITIAIDDRATTVTTAGDGTFTTTVPAPTTVGEHTVSAALDGSGTNLESVETAETLTVTAPSAASITPRLVVLLAAVGAVLVPLTTRWWRRRRETRRTAIESRPQSSVVVASTPERSRPDQLFDRAVGALDAMRVDEAVQTAYAAVRRQLESGVDDRDGLTHWEFYRAYEASSDTHADRLATLTATYERATFEPVSVGPDAARRALSCAEALCDSHEDPAGRYATTEPPDDRVRRRDHGRER
;
A
#
# COMPACT_ATOMS: atom_id res chain seq x y z
N MET A 1 -41.83 15.21 51.53
CA MET A 1 -43.02 15.76 52.20
C MET A 1 -43.82 16.50 51.13
N ILE A 2 -45.13 16.22 50.93
CA ILE A 2 -46.05 16.91 49.98
C ILE A 2 -45.68 16.71 48.47
N ARG A 3 -46.33 15.85 47.66
CA ARG A 3 -47.67 15.94 47.00
C ARG A 3 -47.84 17.24 46.14
N ARG A 4 -48.40 17.27 44.92
CA ARG A 4 -49.15 16.28 44.11
C ARG A 4 -49.38 16.82 42.66
N VAL A 5 -49.30 15.92 41.66
CA VAL A 5 -50.31 15.65 40.58
C VAL A 5 -50.40 16.56 39.32
N PRO A 6 -50.79 16.00 38.14
CA PRO A 6 -50.50 16.56 36.81
C PRO A 6 -51.74 16.96 35.98
N LEU A 7 -51.52 17.45 34.76
CA LEU A 7 -52.54 17.65 33.70
C LEU A 7 -52.02 17.04 32.39
N ARG A 8 -52.55 15.89 31.94
CA ARG A 8 -53.74 15.71 31.08
C ARG A 8 -53.48 15.95 29.59
N ARG A 9 -53.37 14.85 28.83
CA ARG A 9 -53.62 14.81 27.38
C ARG A 9 -55.03 15.32 27.07
N VAL A 10 -55.17 16.12 26.02
CA VAL A 10 -56.42 16.37 25.31
C VAL A 10 -56.15 16.15 23.83
N ALA A 11 -56.86 15.22 23.22
CA ALA A 11 -56.88 15.06 21.76
C ALA A 11 -58.03 15.90 21.19
N VAL A 12 -57.75 16.70 20.17
CA VAL A 12 -58.77 17.28 19.28
C VAL A 12 -58.30 17.06 17.85
N ALA A 13 -59.11 16.37 17.06
CA ALA A 13 -58.88 16.22 15.63
C ALA A 13 -59.61 17.33 14.87
N THR A 14 -58.90 18.05 13.99
CA THR A 14 -59.53 18.87 12.93
C THR A 14 -58.53 19.14 11.80
N ARG A 15 -58.87 18.70 10.59
CA ARG A 15 -58.32 19.12 9.29
C ARG A 15 -59.48 19.75 8.49
N PRO A 16 -59.24 20.45 7.38
CA PRO A 16 -58.11 21.32 7.03
C PRO A 16 -58.60 22.74 6.62
N ALA A 17 -57.71 23.71 6.48
CA ALA A 17 -58.04 24.99 5.83
C ALA A 17 -56.89 25.46 4.92
N VAL A 18 -57.20 25.62 3.64
CA VAL A 18 -56.31 26.21 2.64
C VAL A 18 -56.42 27.73 2.72
N PHE A 19 -55.29 28.43 2.90
CA PHE A 19 -55.17 29.85 2.57
C PHE A 19 -53.78 30.11 2.01
N GLY A 20 -53.71 30.45 0.72
CA GLY A 20 -52.49 30.98 0.12
C GLY A 20 -52.34 32.46 0.45
N VAL A 21 -51.11 32.90 0.72
CA VAL A 21 -50.76 34.32 0.78
C VAL A 21 -49.51 34.55 -0.06
N THR A 22 -49.71 35.23 -1.18
CA THR A 22 -48.66 35.86 -1.99
C THR A 22 -48.06 37.04 -1.23
N VAL A 23 -46.74 37.18 -1.21
CA VAL A 23 -46.07 38.44 -0.84
C VAL A 23 -45.12 38.85 -1.96
N SER A 24 -45.46 39.94 -2.63
CA SER A 24 -44.62 40.59 -3.64
C SER A 24 -43.59 41.50 -2.96
N LEU A 25 -42.33 41.45 -3.40
CA LEU A 25 -41.34 42.47 -3.03
C LEU A 25 -41.31 43.58 -4.10
N VAL A 26 -41.55 44.83 -3.70
CA VAL A 26 -41.57 45.99 -4.59
C VAL A 26 -40.40 46.93 -4.29
N LEU A 27 -39.80 47.43 -5.36
CA LEU A 27 -38.65 48.34 -5.42
C LEU A 27 -39.08 49.82 -5.29
N ALA A 28 -38.52 50.57 -4.32
CA ALA A 28 -38.30 52.03 -4.34
C ALA A 28 -37.48 52.43 -3.08
N VAL A 29 -36.28 53.03 -3.12
CA VAL A 29 -35.80 54.29 -3.74
C VAL A 29 -36.07 55.56 -2.88
N ALA A 30 -35.05 55.85 -2.05
CA ALA A 30 -34.37 57.15 -1.87
C ALA A 30 -34.90 58.27 -0.93
N LEU A 31 -33.89 59.11 -0.55
CA LEU A 31 -33.93 60.47 0.03
C LEU A 31 -34.22 60.59 1.55
N PHE A 32 -33.61 61.49 2.32
CA PHE A 32 -32.33 62.24 2.25
C PHE A 32 -32.18 63.08 3.54
N SER A 33 -30.97 63.28 4.09
CA SER A 33 -30.47 64.54 4.74
C SER A 33 -29.25 64.27 5.65
N GLY A 34 -28.14 64.98 5.41
CA GLY A 34 -26.93 65.02 6.26
C GLY A 34 -26.95 66.22 7.24
N PRO A 35 -25.81 66.91 7.55
CA PRO A 35 -24.51 66.87 6.86
C PRO A 35 -23.21 67.02 7.72
N ALA A 36 -22.06 67.12 7.01
CA ALA A 36 -20.73 67.67 7.36
C ALA A 36 -19.72 66.78 8.13
N GLY A 37 -18.44 66.64 7.72
CA GLY A 37 -17.70 67.12 6.52
C GLY A 37 -16.32 66.41 6.38
N VAL A 38 -15.79 66.11 5.16
CA VAL A 38 -14.90 66.97 4.30
C VAL A 38 -13.46 67.10 4.87
N VAL A 39 -12.32 66.78 4.20
CA VAL A 39 -11.91 66.27 2.85
C VAL A 39 -10.43 65.77 2.97
N GLY A 40 -9.77 64.96 2.10
CA GLY A 40 -10.07 64.35 0.78
C GLY A 40 -8.88 63.53 0.19
N LEU A 41 -8.63 63.61 -1.13
CA LEU A 41 -7.62 62.88 -1.95
C LEU A 41 -6.31 63.71 -2.19
N VAL A 42 -5.26 63.37 -2.97
CA VAL A 42 -5.13 62.68 -4.29
C VAL A 42 -3.69 62.18 -4.59
N ASP A 43 -3.52 61.44 -5.69
CA ASP A 43 -2.28 60.88 -6.25
C ASP A 43 -1.68 61.70 -7.44
N ALA A 44 -0.37 61.49 -7.68
CA ALA A 44 0.51 61.71 -8.85
C ALA A 44 0.47 63.01 -9.72
N SER A 45 1.62 63.73 -9.79
CA SER A 45 2.36 64.07 -11.04
C SER A 45 3.70 64.83 -10.80
N ASN A 46 4.71 64.55 -11.66
CA ASN A 46 6.11 65.06 -11.71
C ASN A 46 6.23 66.49 -12.35
N PRO A 47 7.40 67.19 -12.52
CA PRO A 47 8.77 67.05 -11.98
C PRO A 47 9.45 68.37 -11.45
N GLY A 48 10.67 68.30 -10.89
CA GLY A 48 11.60 69.46 -10.81
C GLY A 48 12.65 69.49 -9.68
N GLU A 49 13.94 69.52 -10.05
CA GLU A 49 15.11 69.92 -9.23
C GLU A 49 15.03 71.40 -8.77
N PRO A 50 15.74 71.89 -7.70
CA PRO A 50 17.16 71.60 -7.43
C PRO A 50 17.71 71.61 -5.97
N THR A 51 18.95 71.11 -5.84
CA THR A 51 20.03 71.50 -4.89
C THR A 51 19.74 71.65 -3.38
N GLY A 52 20.32 70.74 -2.58
CA GLY A 52 20.71 70.97 -1.19
C GLY A 52 22.22 70.70 -1.00
N PRO A 53 22.96 71.49 -0.22
CA PRO A 53 24.43 71.38 -0.14
C PRO A 53 24.90 70.27 0.82
N THR A 54 26.11 69.81 0.49
CA THR A 54 27.03 68.95 1.24
C THR A 54 27.05 69.17 2.76
N ASP A 55 26.98 68.07 3.51
CA ASP A 55 28.01 67.79 4.52
C ASP A 55 28.15 66.27 4.75
N THR A 56 29.39 65.79 4.78
CA THR A 56 29.73 64.37 4.89
C THR A 56 30.72 64.18 6.03
N PRO A 57 30.46 63.25 6.97
CA PRO A 57 31.52 62.58 7.71
C PRO A 57 31.90 61.32 6.94
N ASP A 58 32.97 61.40 6.14
CA ASP A 58 33.61 60.21 5.57
C ASP A 58 34.42 59.52 6.67
N HIS A 59 34.04 58.28 6.99
CA HIS A 59 34.99 57.26 7.43
C HIS A 59 34.60 55.91 6.85
N GLY A 60 35.28 55.56 5.75
CA GLY A 60 35.03 54.34 5.01
C GLY A 60 35.29 53.04 5.77
N SER A 61 34.39 52.08 5.54
CA SER A 61 34.76 50.70 5.29
C SER A 61 33.99 50.26 4.04
N GLU A 62 34.69 49.98 2.94
CA GLU A 62 34.06 49.47 1.72
C GLU A 62 33.61 48.01 1.92
N ASN A 63 32.48 47.80 2.59
CA ASN A 63 31.78 46.51 2.54
C ASN A 63 30.98 46.42 1.22
N ARG A 64 31.70 46.46 0.09
CA ARG A 64 31.17 46.11 -1.22
C ARG A 64 31.13 44.58 -1.33
N THR A 65 30.08 43.97 -0.80
CA THR A 65 29.65 42.67 -1.31
C THR A 65 29.20 42.85 -2.76
N ASP A 66 29.89 42.22 -3.71
CA ASP A 66 29.50 42.20 -5.13
C ASP A 66 28.22 41.38 -5.29
N ARG A 67 27.07 42.02 -5.05
CA ARG A 67 25.74 41.39 -4.97
C ARG A 67 25.28 40.67 -6.24
N HIS A 68 25.96 40.85 -7.37
CA HIS A 68 25.66 40.19 -8.64
C HIS A 68 26.97 39.90 -9.39
N GLN A 69 27.45 38.66 -9.30
CA GLN A 69 28.50 38.14 -10.18
C GLN A 69 27.88 37.32 -11.31
N ASN A 70 28.55 37.21 -12.46
CA ASN A 70 28.08 36.37 -13.56
C ASN A 70 28.30 34.90 -13.19
N PRO A 71 27.25 34.03 -13.20
CA PRO A 71 27.37 32.63 -12.80
C PRO A 71 28.46 31.85 -13.57
N ALA A 72 28.72 32.20 -14.83
CA ALA A 72 29.77 31.57 -15.65
C ALA A 72 31.21 32.01 -15.28
N SER A 73 31.36 32.91 -14.31
CA SER A 73 32.66 33.39 -13.79
C SER A 73 32.83 33.21 -12.28
N TYR A 74 31.79 32.73 -11.58
CA TYR A 74 31.91 32.37 -10.16
C TYR A 74 32.56 30.99 -10.06
N GLY A 75 33.74 30.92 -9.44
CA GLY A 75 34.56 29.71 -9.38
C GLY A 75 34.91 29.26 -7.96
N GLU A 76 34.32 29.88 -6.95
CA GLU A 76 34.39 29.43 -5.56
C GLU A 76 33.33 28.34 -5.34
N ALA A 77 33.63 27.35 -4.50
CA ALA A 77 32.62 26.40 -4.07
C ALA A 77 31.53 27.16 -3.30
N GLY A 78 30.26 26.94 -3.65
CA GLY A 78 29.14 27.52 -2.90
C GLY A 78 29.10 26.99 -1.47
N ASP A 79 28.64 27.82 -0.55
CA ASP A 79 28.42 27.44 0.84
C ASP A 79 27.12 26.63 0.95
N ALA A 80 27.22 25.33 0.70
CA ALA A 80 26.09 24.41 0.74
C ALA A 80 25.52 24.25 2.16
N GLU A 81 26.35 24.44 3.19
CA GLU A 81 25.94 24.38 4.59
C GLU A 81 25.06 25.59 4.96
N ALA A 82 25.52 26.81 4.66
CA ALA A 82 24.71 28.02 4.89
C ALA A 82 23.45 28.07 4.01
N LEU A 83 23.45 27.41 2.84
CA LEU A 83 22.27 27.30 1.99
C LEU A 83 21.28 26.25 2.51
N ALA A 84 21.77 25.11 3.02
CA ALA A 84 20.96 24.11 3.71
C ALA A 84 20.20 24.73 4.90
N GLU A 85 20.90 25.39 5.82
CA GLU A 85 20.30 26.11 6.97
C GLU A 85 19.22 27.12 6.55
N TRP A 86 19.41 27.81 5.42
CA TRP A 86 18.45 28.77 4.88
C TRP A 86 17.16 28.13 4.37
N TYR A 87 17.23 26.90 3.85
CA TYR A 87 16.06 26.10 3.48
C TYR A 87 15.41 25.46 4.70
N GLU A 88 16.19 24.90 5.63
CA GLU A 88 15.69 24.33 6.90
C GLU A 88 14.79 25.33 7.63
N LEU A 89 15.26 26.56 7.84
CA LEU A 89 14.46 27.62 8.47
C LEU A 89 13.11 27.88 7.77
N ARG A 90 13.02 27.68 6.45
CA ARG A 90 11.76 27.84 5.69
C ARG A 90 10.83 26.66 5.80
N LEU A 91 11.37 25.45 5.89
CA LEU A 91 10.60 24.25 6.14
C LEU A 91 10.04 24.31 7.58
N VAL A 92 10.86 24.71 8.56
CA VAL A 92 10.45 25.00 9.94
C VAL A 92 9.35 26.07 9.99
N ASP A 93 9.52 27.23 9.32
CA ASP A 93 8.48 28.27 9.26
C ASP A 93 7.13 27.72 8.72
N ARG A 94 7.15 26.78 7.75
CA ARG A 94 5.93 26.15 7.22
C ARG A 94 5.27 25.18 8.19
N LEU A 95 6.07 24.33 8.82
CA LEU A 95 5.60 23.38 9.83
C LEU A 95 4.98 24.14 11.03
N ASN A 96 5.61 25.25 11.44
CA ASN A 96 5.09 26.16 12.46
C ASN A 96 3.75 26.82 12.03
N GLU A 97 3.67 27.35 10.80
CA GLU A 97 2.45 27.96 10.27
C GLU A 97 1.31 26.92 10.13
N SER A 98 1.60 25.70 9.71
CA SER A 98 0.63 24.60 9.63
C SER A 98 0.11 24.20 11.01
N ALA A 99 0.98 23.98 11.99
CA ALA A 99 0.59 23.62 13.35
C ALA A 99 -0.27 24.71 14.02
N ALA A 100 0.07 25.99 13.81
CA ALA A 100 -0.73 27.10 14.30
C ALA A 100 -2.14 27.14 13.67
N LEU A 101 -2.28 26.72 12.40
CA LEU A 101 -3.56 26.63 11.69
C LEU A 101 -4.41 25.42 12.12
N LEU A 102 -3.79 24.32 12.57
CA LEU A 102 -4.51 23.17 13.17
C LEU A 102 -5.33 23.60 14.39
N ARG A 103 -4.69 24.32 15.32
CA ARG A 103 -5.31 24.88 16.54
C ARG A 103 -6.46 25.87 16.23
N GLU A 104 -6.53 26.41 15.01
CA GLU A 104 -7.57 27.35 14.58
C GLU A 104 -8.71 26.69 13.78
N GLY A 105 -8.72 25.36 13.64
CA GLY A 105 -9.66 24.63 12.77
C GLY A 105 -9.47 24.95 11.28
N ALA A 106 -8.34 25.55 10.90
CA ALA A 106 -8.11 26.08 9.56
C ALA A 106 -7.51 25.03 8.61
N TYR A 107 -8.03 23.80 8.63
CA TYR A 107 -7.42 22.61 8.01
C TYR A 107 -7.11 22.79 6.51
N ALA A 108 -8.03 23.39 5.75
CA ALA A 108 -7.81 23.67 4.33
C ALA A 108 -6.64 24.65 4.07
N ARG A 109 -6.31 25.54 5.02
CA ARG A 109 -5.14 26.41 4.96
C ARG A 109 -3.88 25.69 5.43
N SER A 110 -3.97 24.87 6.49
CA SER A 110 -2.86 24.01 6.94
C SER A 110 -2.34 23.14 5.77
N ASN A 111 -3.25 22.45 5.08
CA ASN A 111 -2.92 21.65 3.88
C ASN A 111 -2.36 22.50 2.73
N GLN A 112 -2.75 23.78 2.60
CA GLN A 112 -2.15 24.68 1.61
C GLN A 112 -0.71 25.07 1.98
N THR A 113 -0.43 25.31 3.27
CA THR A 113 0.92 25.63 3.78
C THR A 113 1.91 24.49 3.54
N LEU A 114 1.44 23.24 3.73
CA LEU A 114 2.16 21.99 3.46
C LEU A 114 2.03 21.50 2.00
N GLY A 115 1.43 22.29 1.10
CA GLY A 115 1.17 21.91 -0.29
C GLY A 115 2.39 22.03 -1.21
N GLU A 116 2.15 22.28 -2.49
CA GLU A 116 3.16 22.45 -3.57
C GLU A 116 4.40 23.27 -3.13
N ARG A 117 4.16 24.37 -2.40
CA ARG A 117 5.21 25.30 -1.95
C ARG A 117 6.11 24.76 -0.82
N PHE A 118 5.67 23.74 -0.09
CA PHE A 118 6.56 22.99 0.81
C PHE A 118 7.50 22.12 -0.03
N TRP A 119 6.94 21.33 -0.96
CA TRP A 119 7.70 20.45 -1.85
C TRP A 119 8.73 21.19 -2.72
N GLU A 120 8.36 22.35 -3.28
CA GLU A 120 9.31 23.24 -3.99
C GLU A 120 10.53 23.64 -3.13
N GLN A 121 10.35 23.75 -1.80
CA GLN A 121 11.41 24.15 -0.86
C GLN A 121 12.16 22.94 -0.30
N HIS A 122 11.50 21.79 -0.18
CA HIS A 122 12.06 20.53 0.29
C HIS A 122 12.95 19.88 -0.79
N ALA A 123 12.52 19.81 -2.05
CA ALA A 123 13.37 19.34 -3.15
C ALA A 123 14.64 20.19 -3.30
N ALA A 124 14.50 21.52 -3.14
CA ALA A 124 15.65 22.44 -3.16
C ALA A 124 16.53 22.35 -1.89
N TYR A 125 16.00 21.79 -0.78
CA TYR A 125 16.77 21.43 0.39
C TYR A 125 17.54 20.12 0.18
N GLU A 126 16.89 19.09 -0.36
CA GLU A 126 17.50 17.78 -0.62
C GLU A 126 18.74 17.89 -1.53
N ASP A 127 18.63 18.68 -2.61
CA ASP A 127 19.73 19.03 -3.53
C ASP A 127 21.00 19.53 -2.81
N VAL A 128 20.83 20.30 -1.72
CA VAL A 128 21.96 20.86 -0.95
C VAL A 128 22.31 20.01 0.28
N ALA A 129 21.35 19.33 0.88
CA ALA A 129 21.51 18.44 2.02
C ALA A 129 22.46 17.28 1.71
N ALA A 130 22.37 16.70 0.51
CA ALA A 130 23.31 15.68 0.02
C ALA A 130 24.76 16.17 -0.13
N THR A 131 24.98 17.48 -0.24
CA THR A 131 26.32 18.09 -0.23
C THR A 131 26.77 18.47 1.19
N ALA A 132 25.82 18.75 2.08
CA ALA A 132 26.07 19.14 3.48
C ALA A 132 26.14 17.94 4.46
N GLY A 133 25.76 16.73 4.04
CA GLY A 133 25.67 15.57 4.92
C GLY A 133 24.44 15.58 5.83
N ARG A 134 23.31 16.12 5.32
CA ARG A 134 22.04 16.29 6.05
C ARG A 134 20.88 15.52 5.39
N GLU A 135 21.17 14.45 4.65
CA GLU A 135 20.16 13.64 3.96
C GLU A 135 19.09 13.06 4.90
N GLU A 136 19.48 12.62 6.10
CA GLU A 136 18.56 12.10 7.12
C GLU A 136 17.56 13.19 7.59
N THR A 137 18.05 14.42 7.81
CA THR A 137 17.22 15.59 8.11
C THR A 137 16.24 15.92 6.97
N ALA A 138 16.65 15.75 5.71
CA ALA A 138 15.78 15.97 4.56
C ALA A 138 14.64 14.94 4.49
N THR A 139 14.91 13.65 4.74
CA THR A 139 13.86 12.63 4.87
C THR A 139 12.91 12.96 6.04
N LEU A 140 13.44 13.37 7.19
CA LEU A 140 12.63 13.68 8.38
C LEU A 140 11.67 14.88 8.16
N PHE A 141 12.09 15.92 7.41
CA PHE A 141 11.19 17.02 7.02
C PHE A 141 10.02 16.55 6.15
N GLU A 142 10.24 15.58 5.25
CA GLU A 142 9.18 14.99 4.44
C GLU A 142 8.22 14.15 5.29
N GLU A 143 8.75 13.28 6.15
CA GLU A 143 7.96 12.42 7.03
C GLU A 143 7.05 13.24 7.95
N ILE A 144 7.59 14.26 8.63
CA ILE A 144 6.82 15.16 9.50
C ILE A 144 5.73 15.90 8.72
N ARG A 145 6.03 16.38 7.51
CA ARG A 145 5.04 17.08 6.67
C ARG A 145 3.92 16.13 6.23
N ASN A 146 4.25 14.88 5.90
CA ASN A 146 3.27 13.88 5.50
C ASN A 146 2.35 13.52 6.67
N GLU A 147 2.92 13.33 7.86
CA GLU A 147 2.15 13.04 9.07
C GLU A 147 1.29 14.23 9.52
N GLN A 148 1.80 15.47 9.49
CA GLN A 148 0.98 16.66 9.74
C GLN A 148 -0.16 16.86 8.73
N ALA A 149 0.04 16.52 7.46
CA ALA A 149 -1.01 16.56 6.45
C ALA A 149 -2.06 15.46 6.66
N ALA A 150 -1.65 14.26 7.12
CA ALA A 150 -2.54 13.20 7.55
C ALA A 150 -3.38 13.66 8.77
N MET A 151 -2.72 14.17 9.82
CA MET A 151 -3.39 14.70 11.01
C MET A 151 -4.37 15.85 10.68
N THR A 152 -3.97 16.77 9.79
CA THR A 152 -4.84 17.85 9.28
C THR A 152 -6.12 17.28 8.65
N SER A 153 -6.00 16.17 7.92
CA SER A 153 -7.11 15.53 7.23
C SER A 153 -8.01 14.77 8.20
N LEU A 154 -7.44 14.05 9.18
CA LEU A 154 -8.18 13.37 10.24
C LEU A 154 -8.99 14.35 11.10
N LEU A 155 -8.38 15.49 11.48
CA LEU A 155 -9.06 16.55 12.24
C LEU A 155 -10.21 17.19 11.45
N ALA A 156 -10.06 17.35 10.13
CA ALA A 156 -11.14 17.83 9.25
C ALA A 156 -12.30 16.82 9.16
N SER A 157 -12.01 15.53 8.98
CA SER A 157 -13.05 14.48 8.99
C SER A 157 -13.73 14.37 10.36
N TYR A 158 -13.00 14.60 11.46
CA TYR A 158 -13.58 14.65 12.80
C TYR A 158 -14.57 15.81 12.96
N GLU A 159 -14.25 17.01 12.45
CA GLU A 159 -15.18 18.15 12.47
C GLU A 159 -16.44 17.87 11.63
N GLU A 160 -16.28 17.29 10.42
CA GLU A 160 -17.41 16.89 9.56
C GLU A 160 -18.31 15.83 10.23
N SER A 161 -17.74 14.77 10.82
CA SER A 161 -18.49 13.77 11.57
C SER A 161 -19.17 14.34 12.83
N MET A 162 -18.64 15.43 13.41
CA MET A 162 -19.22 16.13 14.56
C MET A 162 -20.45 16.95 14.16
N ASP A 163 -20.36 17.72 13.06
CA ASP A 163 -21.50 18.43 12.47
C ASP A 163 -22.64 17.46 12.10
N GLU A 164 -22.31 16.28 11.58
CA GLU A 164 -23.30 15.23 11.30
C GLU A 164 -23.89 14.58 12.57
N TYR A 165 -23.08 14.38 13.61
CA TYR A 165 -23.53 13.90 14.92
C TYR A 165 -24.56 14.86 15.53
N ASP A 166 -24.22 16.15 15.62
CA ASP A 166 -25.11 17.17 16.19
C ASP A 166 -26.40 17.31 15.35
N SER A 167 -26.28 17.26 14.01
CA SER A 167 -27.44 17.25 13.11
C SER A 167 -28.36 16.05 13.33
N ALA A 168 -27.80 14.87 13.60
CA ALA A 168 -28.57 13.66 13.91
C ALA A 168 -29.28 13.77 15.28
N ILE A 169 -28.61 14.34 16.28
CA ILE A 169 -29.21 14.63 17.59
C ILE A 169 -30.36 15.65 17.47
N GLU A 170 -30.19 16.74 16.70
CA GLU A 170 -31.27 17.71 16.44
C GLU A 170 -32.47 17.11 15.69
N ALA A 171 -32.21 16.18 14.75
CA ALA A 171 -33.24 15.45 14.03
C ALA A 171 -33.96 14.38 14.89
N GLY A 172 -33.34 13.94 15.99
CA GLY A 172 -33.78 12.79 16.79
C GLY A 172 -33.50 11.44 16.12
N ASP A 173 -32.46 11.37 15.29
CA ASP A 173 -31.97 10.13 14.66
C ASP A 173 -30.90 9.46 15.54
N ASP A 174 -31.40 8.82 16.59
CA ASP A 174 -30.67 8.01 17.56
C ASP A 174 -29.74 6.93 16.95
N GLU A 175 -30.04 6.44 15.74
CA GLU A 175 -29.24 5.40 15.07
C GLU A 175 -28.05 6.03 14.36
N LEU A 176 -28.29 7.08 13.54
CA LEU A 176 -27.23 7.83 12.87
C LEU A 176 -26.28 8.51 13.87
N ALA A 177 -26.82 9.11 14.94
CA ALA A 177 -26.00 9.74 15.98
C ALA A 177 -25.05 8.73 16.66
N ARG A 178 -25.48 7.48 16.88
CA ARG A 178 -24.64 6.42 17.45
C ARG A 178 -23.61 5.86 16.47
N GLU A 179 -23.88 5.91 15.16
CA GLU A 179 -22.89 5.58 14.14
C GLU A 179 -21.80 6.66 14.09
N ARG A 180 -22.18 7.94 14.01
CA ARG A 180 -21.23 9.07 14.02
C ARG A 180 -20.42 9.16 15.32
N ALA A 181 -21.03 8.93 16.48
CA ALA A 181 -20.32 8.86 17.75
C ALA A 181 -19.28 7.71 17.82
N ARG A 182 -19.43 6.63 17.04
CA ARG A 182 -18.40 5.57 16.92
C ARG A 182 -17.32 5.89 15.91
N GLU A 183 -17.67 6.59 14.83
CA GLU A 183 -16.72 7.10 13.84
C GLU A 183 -15.78 8.14 14.48
N LEU A 184 -16.33 9.07 15.25
CA LEU A 184 -15.57 10.05 16.03
C LEU A 184 -14.62 9.42 17.06
N GLU A 185 -14.97 8.28 17.66
CA GLU A 185 -14.09 7.50 18.55
C GLU A 185 -12.93 6.85 17.79
N SER A 186 -13.16 6.39 16.55
CA SER A 186 -12.09 5.87 15.66
C SER A 186 -11.13 6.99 15.26
N LEU A 187 -11.67 8.09 14.72
CA LEU A 187 -10.91 9.27 14.33
C LEU A 187 -10.12 9.84 15.51
N SER A 188 -10.70 9.88 16.72
CA SER A 188 -9.97 10.27 17.93
C SER A 188 -8.79 9.36 18.22
N THR A 189 -8.93 8.05 18.05
CA THR A 189 -7.84 7.08 18.25
C THR A 189 -6.72 7.30 17.23
N GLU A 190 -7.08 7.49 15.96
CA GLU A 190 -6.15 7.76 14.85
C GLU A 190 -5.40 9.08 15.03
N ILE A 191 -6.10 10.15 15.41
CA ILE A 191 -5.52 11.48 15.72
C ILE A 191 -4.56 11.40 16.92
N ASN A 192 -4.88 10.59 17.93
CA ASN A 192 -3.98 10.39 19.07
C ASN A 192 -2.70 9.62 18.69
N ALA A 193 -2.80 8.61 17.82
CA ALA A 193 -1.62 7.90 17.31
C ALA A 193 -0.75 8.81 16.44
N SER A 194 -1.36 9.56 15.51
CA SER A 194 -0.68 10.55 14.66
C SER A 194 0.05 11.61 15.49
N LYS A 195 -0.58 12.11 16.57
CA LYS A 195 0.07 12.99 17.54
C LYS A 195 1.34 12.39 18.17
N GLU A 196 1.28 11.13 18.61
CA GLU A 196 2.43 10.46 19.24
C GLU A 196 3.59 10.37 18.23
N THR A 197 3.32 9.94 17.00
CA THR A 197 4.29 9.94 15.88
C THR A 197 4.89 11.33 15.61
N ILE A 198 4.06 12.36 15.49
CA ILE A 198 4.49 13.75 15.25
C ILE A 198 5.39 14.25 16.38
N SER A 199 5.09 13.91 17.63
CA SER A 199 5.89 14.32 18.79
C SER A 199 7.29 13.71 18.74
N ASP A 200 7.38 12.40 18.51
CA ASP A 200 8.65 11.67 18.42
C ASP A 200 9.49 12.19 17.24
N GLN A 201 8.89 12.42 16.07
CA GLN A 201 9.57 12.99 14.90
C GLN A 201 10.08 14.42 15.14
N TYR A 202 9.31 15.27 15.85
CA TYR A 202 9.79 16.62 16.21
C TYR A 202 10.93 16.60 17.23
N ASP A 203 10.92 15.68 18.19
CA ASP A 203 12.06 15.48 19.09
C ASP A 203 13.31 15.00 18.34
N GLU A 204 13.16 14.16 17.30
CA GLU A 204 14.26 13.76 16.41
C GLU A 204 14.76 14.93 15.55
N LEU A 205 13.86 15.80 15.04
CA LEU A 205 14.23 16.96 14.24
C LEU A 205 14.92 18.05 15.08
N GLU A 206 14.48 18.26 16.33
CA GLU A 206 15.14 19.11 17.33
C GLU A 206 16.51 18.56 17.75
N GLY A 207 16.72 17.25 17.67
CA GLY A 207 18.02 16.61 17.88
C GLY A 207 19.02 16.82 16.72
N ASN A 208 18.51 17.05 15.51
CA ASN A 208 19.31 17.14 14.27
C ASN A 208 19.44 18.58 13.72
N THR A 209 18.75 19.56 14.31
CA THR A 209 18.76 20.97 13.87
C THR A 209 18.86 21.92 15.07
N ASP A 210 19.23 23.19 14.83
CA ASP A 210 19.19 24.24 15.87
C ASP A 210 17.78 24.87 16.06
N ALA A 211 16.74 24.26 15.50
CA ALA A 211 15.36 24.74 15.57
C ALA A 211 14.63 24.22 16.81
N ASN A 212 13.75 25.03 17.40
CA ASN A 212 12.92 24.66 18.55
C ASN A 212 11.48 24.40 18.10
N PHE A 213 10.92 23.23 18.43
CA PHE A 213 9.56 22.83 18.07
C PHE A 213 8.61 22.77 19.27
N SER A 214 8.96 23.37 20.43
CA SER A 214 8.08 23.46 21.61
C SER A 214 6.69 23.99 21.27
N ASP A 215 6.62 25.07 20.52
CA ASP A 215 5.39 25.81 20.24
C ASP A 215 4.49 25.06 19.23
N VAL A 216 5.11 24.22 18.38
CA VAL A 216 4.41 23.30 17.48
C VAL A 216 3.81 22.14 18.26
N ARG A 217 4.61 21.52 19.13
CA ARG A 217 4.15 20.43 19.99
C ARG A 217 3.03 20.89 20.90
N GLU A 218 3.13 22.08 21.50
CA GLU A 218 2.05 22.72 22.28
C GLU A 218 0.79 22.97 21.42
N SER A 219 0.92 23.44 20.18
CA SER A 219 -0.22 23.66 19.28
C SER A 219 -0.94 22.35 18.89
N VAL A 220 -0.18 21.27 18.68
CA VAL A 220 -0.69 19.91 18.40
C VAL A 220 -1.30 19.29 19.67
N ASP A 221 -0.68 19.53 20.83
CA ASP A 221 -1.21 19.13 22.13
C ASP A 221 -2.58 19.76 22.38
N GLU A 222 -2.70 21.09 22.32
CA GLU A 222 -3.96 21.81 22.56
C GLU A 222 -5.10 21.33 21.64
N ALA A 223 -4.82 21.20 20.32
CA ALA A 223 -5.82 20.75 19.35
C ALA A 223 -6.38 19.34 19.66
N THR A 224 -5.58 18.47 20.26
CA THR A 224 -6.01 17.12 20.66
C THR A 224 -6.61 17.04 22.05
N GLU A 225 -6.28 17.95 22.98
CA GLU A 225 -6.88 17.99 24.31
C GLU A 225 -8.35 18.40 24.28
N GLU A 226 -8.72 19.39 23.46
CA GLU A 226 -10.13 19.78 23.25
C GLU A 226 -10.94 18.59 22.70
N LEU A 227 -10.40 17.89 21.70
CA LEU A 227 -10.99 16.72 21.10
C LEU A 227 -11.24 15.59 22.12
N ARG A 228 -10.26 15.30 23.00
CA ARG A 228 -10.39 14.31 24.09
C ARG A 228 -11.51 14.68 25.07
N GLY A 229 -11.70 15.97 25.34
CA GLY A 229 -12.81 16.49 26.15
C GLY A 229 -14.16 16.15 25.50
N SER A 230 -14.35 16.61 24.26
CA SER A 230 -15.58 16.38 23.48
C SER A 230 -15.92 14.90 23.34
N GLN A 231 -14.93 14.04 23.06
CA GLN A 231 -15.14 12.59 22.99
C GLN A 231 -15.58 11.98 24.32
N ALA A 232 -15.04 12.45 25.44
CA ALA A 232 -15.48 11.99 26.76
C ALA A 232 -16.92 12.40 27.08
N ASP A 233 -17.42 13.52 26.54
CA ASP A 233 -18.84 13.93 26.61
C ASP A 233 -19.73 13.10 25.70
N ILE A 234 -19.41 13.01 24.40
CA ILE A 234 -20.16 12.23 23.40
C ILE A 234 -20.31 10.77 23.84
N ARG A 235 -19.23 10.13 24.31
CA ARG A 235 -19.26 8.74 24.79
C ARG A 235 -20.21 8.55 25.98
N ARG A 236 -20.36 9.55 26.85
CA ARG A 236 -21.27 9.52 28.01
C ARG A 236 -22.72 9.78 27.67
N GLU A 237 -22.99 10.48 26.57
CA GLU A 237 -24.34 10.82 26.12
C GLU A 237 -24.91 9.78 25.14
N ALA A 238 -24.10 9.36 24.15
CA ALA A 238 -24.53 8.45 23.10
C ALA A 238 -24.63 6.98 23.55
N PHE A 239 -23.87 6.57 24.59
CA PHE A 239 -23.73 5.16 24.95
C PHE A 239 -23.81 4.84 26.46
N GLU A 240 -24.33 3.65 26.77
CA GLU A 240 -24.29 3.03 28.09
C GLU A 240 -23.16 1.98 28.18
N LEU A 241 -22.36 2.04 29.24
CA LEU A 241 -21.40 0.99 29.58
C LEU A 241 -22.13 -0.34 29.88
N THR A 242 -21.50 -1.47 29.58
CA THR A 242 -22.03 -2.80 29.91
C THR A 242 -21.12 -3.58 30.86
N ALA A 243 -21.73 -4.49 31.63
CA ALA A 243 -21.05 -5.46 32.46
C ALA A 243 -21.35 -6.88 31.98
N LEU A 244 -20.36 -7.49 31.32
CA LEU A 244 -20.41 -8.87 30.87
C LEU A 244 -19.95 -9.83 31.97
N THR A 245 -20.78 -10.83 32.29
CA THR A 245 -20.40 -11.95 33.16
C THR A 245 -20.61 -13.28 32.44
N VAL A 246 -19.62 -14.18 32.51
CA VAL A 246 -19.68 -15.50 31.88
C VAL A 246 -19.27 -16.58 32.88
N ARG A 247 -19.99 -17.71 32.89
CA ARG A 247 -19.67 -18.89 33.70
C ARG A 247 -19.71 -20.16 32.85
N ALA A 248 -18.58 -20.84 32.79
CA ALA A 248 -18.46 -22.15 32.15
C ALA A 248 -19.10 -23.26 33.00
N ARG A 249 -19.50 -24.36 32.35
CA ARG A 249 -19.91 -25.61 33.05
C ARG A 249 -18.71 -26.54 33.31
N SER A 250 -17.76 -26.57 32.39
CA SER A 250 -16.46 -27.24 32.47
C SER A 250 -15.40 -26.25 32.01
N THR A 251 -14.20 -26.32 32.59
CA THR A 251 -13.03 -25.56 32.16
C THR A 251 -12.07 -26.42 31.32
N GLN A 252 -12.10 -27.75 31.47
CA GLN A 252 -11.45 -28.67 30.54
C GLN A 252 -12.33 -28.79 29.29
N ILE A 253 -11.74 -28.50 28.12
CA ILE A 253 -12.44 -28.39 26.82
C ILE A 253 -11.58 -28.92 25.67
N SER A 254 -12.22 -29.40 24.62
CA SER A 254 -11.61 -29.78 23.34
C SER A 254 -12.55 -29.39 22.18
N TYR A 255 -12.23 -29.76 20.93
CA TYR A 255 -13.17 -29.54 19.83
C TYR A 255 -14.44 -30.39 20.05
N SER A 256 -14.29 -31.68 20.36
CA SER A 256 -15.44 -32.57 20.66
C SER A 256 -16.16 -32.22 21.97
N ASP A 257 -15.43 -31.80 23.02
CA ASP A 257 -15.98 -31.38 24.33
C ASP A 257 -15.94 -29.84 24.50
N PRO A 258 -16.89 -29.08 23.91
CA PRO A 258 -16.81 -27.63 23.84
C PRO A 258 -17.02 -26.90 25.17
N LEU A 259 -16.52 -25.67 25.22
CA LEU A 259 -16.86 -24.71 26.26
C LEU A 259 -18.33 -24.31 26.17
N ARG A 260 -19.18 -24.95 27.00
CA ARG A 260 -20.59 -24.58 27.16
C ARG A 260 -20.74 -23.60 28.31
N ALA A 261 -20.88 -22.31 27.98
CA ALA A 261 -20.98 -21.23 28.96
C ALA A 261 -22.40 -20.63 29.05
N ARG A 262 -22.73 -20.11 30.23
CA ARG A 262 -23.91 -19.28 30.49
C ARG A 262 -23.42 -17.87 30.83
N GLY A 263 -23.93 -16.87 30.14
CA GLY A 263 -23.59 -15.48 30.39
C GLY A 263 -24.76 -14.64 30.89
N THR A 264 -24.45 -13.43 31.32
CA THR A 264 -25.42 -12.35 31.54
C THR A 264 -24.76 -11.02 31.19
N LEU A 265 -25.43 -10.24 30.34
CA LEU A 265 -25.05 -8.91 29.90
C LEU A 265 -26.07 -7.91 30.45
N VAL A 266 -25.59 -6.89 31.15
CA VAL A 266 -26.39 -5.79 31.71
C VAL A 266 -25.70 -4.47 31.38
N SER A 267 -26.44 -3.37 31.35
CA SER A 267 -25.86 -2.02 31.40
C SER A 267 -25.26 -1.73 32.78
N GLU A 268 -24.51 -0.63 32.90
CA GLU A 268 -23.97 -0.14 34.17
C GLU A 268 -25.08 0.25 35.18
N SER A 269 -26.27 0.67 34.70
CA SER A 269 -27.45 0.88 35.56
C SER A 269 -27.99 -0.43 36.18
N GLY A 270 -27.53 -1.58 35.68
CA GLY A 270 -27.97 -2.92 36.06
C GLY A 270 -29.21 -3.40 35.29
N GLU A 271 -29.60 -2.69 34.23
CA GLU A 271 -30.71 -3.09 33.37
C GLU A 271 -30.26 -4.17 32.37
N PRO A 272 -31.11 -5.17 32.06
CA PRO A 272 -30.73 -6.24 31.16
C PRO A 272 -30.67 -5.76 29.71
N VAL A 273 -29.57 -6.04 29.02
CA VAL A 273 -29.53 -5.98 27.55
C VAL A 273 -30.39 -7.13 27.04
N ALA A 274 -31.65 -6.86 26.74
CA ALA A 274 -32.72 -7.86 26.68
C ALA A 274 -33.23 -8.16 25.26
N ASP A 275 -33.45 -9.44 24.97
CA ASP A 275 -34.01 -9.95 23.71
C ASP A 275 -33.23 -9.52 22.43
N ASP A 276 -31.97 -9.10 22.63
CA ASP A 276 -31.05 -8.54 21.64
C ASP A 276 -30.08 -9.59 21.08
N GLU A 277 -29.67 -9.41 19.83
CA GLU A 277 -28.70 -10.26 19.14
C GLU A 277 -27.29 -9.69 19.34
N ILE A 278 -26.46 -10.43 20.08
CA ILE A 278 -25.14 -9.97 20.53
C ILE A 278 -24.02 -10.74 19.85
N THR A 279 -22.96 -10.02 19.51
CA THR A 279 -21.71 -10.59 19.00
C THR A 279 -20.70 -10.74 20.12
N LEU A 280 -20.09 -11.92 20.23
CA LEU A 280 -19.10 -12.28 21.24
C LEU A 280 -17.82 -12.78 20.58
N GLU A 281 -16.71 -12.09 20.78
CA GLU A 281 -15.38 -12.65 20.48
C GLU A 281 -14.99 -13.58 21.64
N VAL A 282 -14.78 -14.86 21.36
CA VAL A 282 -14.34 -15.87 22.33
C VAL A 282 -13.02 -16.47 21.84
N GLY A 283 -11.92 -16.13 22.52
CA GLY A 283 -10.58 -16.48 22.07
C GLY A 283 -10.30 -15.87 20.69
N ASN A 284 -10.41 -16.69 19.64
CA ASN A 284 -10.18 -16.32 18.25
C ASN A 284 -11.38 -16.61 17.32
N GLN A 285 -12.58 -16.76 17.87
CA GLN A 285 -13.82 -16.96 17.11
C GLN A 285 -14.85 -15.88 17.45
N THR A 286 -15.58 -15.44 16.42
CA THR A 286 -16.73 -14.53 16.55
C THR A 286 -18.01 -15.36 16.59
N LEU A 287 -18.75 -15.28 17.69
CA LEU A 287 -19.96 -16.06 17.94
C LEU A 287 -21.15 -15.14 18.16
N THR A 288 -22.24 -15.35 17.43
CA THR A 288 -23.51 -14.64 17.65
C THR A 288 -24.44 -15.45 18.55
N THR A 289 -25.20 -14.77 19.40
CA THR A 289 -26.23 -15.39 20.25
C THR A 289 -27.28 -14.37 20.64
N ARG A 290 -28.45 -14.82 21.12
CA ARG A 290 -29.51 -13.92 21.59
C ARG A 290 -29.57 -13.91 23.11
N THR A 291 -29.67 -12.71 23.68
CA THR A 291 -30.02 -12.51 25.09
C THR A 291 -31.51 -12.81 25.31
N ASP A 292 -31.89 -13.21 26.53
CA ASP A 292 -33.29 -13.29 26.96
C ASP A 292 -33.76 -11.97 27.59
N ALA A 293 -35.05 -11.86 27.92
CA ALA A 293 -35.66 -10.76 28.66
C ALA A 293 -35.04 -10.44 30.05
N ARG A 294 -33.94 -11.10 30.46
CA ARG A 294 -33.14 -10.83 31.66
C ARG A 294 -31.64 -10.69 31.34
N GLY A 295 -31.29 -10.44 30.08
CA GLY A 295 -29.91 -10.29 29.61
C GLY A 295 -29.09 -11.57 29.62
N ARG A 296 -29.72 -12.74 29.80
CA ARG A 296 -29.00 -14.02 29.89
C ARG A 296 -28.84 -14.63 28.51
N PHE A 297 -27.68 -15.22 28.27
CA PHE A 297 -27.42 -15.94 27.03
C PHE A 297 -26.69 -17.26 27.29
N THR A 298 -26.65 -18.11 26.27
CA THR A 298 -25.78 -19.30 26.22
C THR A 298 -24.92 -19.24 24.98
N VAL A 299 -23.66 -19.64 25.14
CA VAL A 299 -22.70 -19.75 24.05
C VAL A 299 -21.98 -21.10 24.15
N THR A 300 -21.65 -21.67 22.99
CA THR A 300 -20.83 -22.88 22.87
C THR A 300 -19.63 -22.52 22.00
N TYR A 301 -18.43 -22.64 22.54
CA TYR A 301 -17.17 -22.39 21.82
C TYR A 301 -16.42 -23.72 21.63
N ARG A 302 -16.02 -24.00 20.38
CA ARG A 302 -15.21 -25.17 20.00
C ARG A 302 -13.81 -24.68 19.61
N PRO A 303 -12.76 -24.93 20.40
CA PRO A 303 -11.41 -24.47 20.08
C PRO A 303 -10.87 -25.17 18.82
N ILE A 304 -10.37 -24.37 17.86
CA ILE A 304 -9.79 -24.84 16.59
C ILE A 304 -8.30 -24.44 16.54
N SER A 305 -8.06 -23.15 16.32
CA SER A 305 -6.74 -22.55 16.04
C SER A 305 -6.17 -21.74 17.20
N VAL A 306 -6.85 -21.74 18.36
CA VAL A 306 -6.29 -21.27 19.64
C VAL A 306 -5.18 -22.21 20.11
N TYR A 307 -4.15 -21.68 20.77
CA TYR A 307 -3.08 -22.49 21.35
C TYR A 307 -3.59 -23.42 22.44
N ALA A 308 -3.15 -24.68 22.45
CA ALA A 308 -3.51 -25.65 23.49
C ALA A 308 -2.95 -25.26 24.87
N SER A 309 -1.93 -24.41 24.92
CA SER A 309 -1.36 -23.82 26.15
C SER A 309 -2.15 -22.63 26.72
N THR A 310 -3.28 -22.24 26.10
CA THR A 310 -4.13 -21.15 26.60
C THR A 310 -4.81 -21.55 27.91
N GLU A 311 -4.47 -20.89 29.03
CA GLU A 311 -5.05 -21.15 30.35
C GLU A 311 -6.32 -20.33 30.65
N SER A 312 -6.61 -19.31 29.83
CA SER A 312 -7.77 -18.43 30.00
C SER A 312 -8.20 -17.83 28.67
N LEU A 313 -9.49 -17.97 28.33
CA LEU A 313 -10.08 -17.35 27.15
C LEU A 313 -10.66 -15.97 27.49
N SER A 314 -10.28 -14.96 26.72
CA SER A 314 -11.01 -13.68 26.70
C SER A 314 -12.38 -13.90 26.07
N VAL A 315 -13.40 -13.27 26.65
CA VAL A 315 -14.74 -13.14 26.08
C VAL A 315 -15.10 -11.66 26.02
N THR A 316 -15.22 -11.11 24.82
CA THR A 316 -15.51 -9.69 24.58
C THR A 316 -16.88 -9.55 23.90
N TYR A 317 -17.78 -8.79 24.49
CA TYR A 317 -18.99 -8.32 23.83
C TYR A 317 -18.64 -7.19 22.85
N ARG A 318 -18.97 -7.39 21.58
CA ARG A 318 -18.87 -6.40 20.50
C ARG A 318 -20.27 -5.91 20.14
N PRO A 319 -20.67 -4.70 20.57
CA PRO A 319 -21.93 -4.10 20.15
C PRO A 319 -21.88 -3.70 18.67
N ASN A 320 -23.02 -3.78 17.99
CA ASN A 320 -23.18 -3.36 16.60
C ASN A 320 -23.03 -1.81 16.48
N ARG A 321 -22.75 -1.29 15.27
CA ARG A 321 -22.46 0.14 15.04
C ARG A 321 -23.57 1.13 15.45
N SER A 322 -24.83 0.70 15.53
CA SER A 322 -25.95 1.54 16.00
C SER A 322 -26.45 1.20 17.41
N SER A 323 -25.82 0.24 18.10
CA SER A 323 -26.22 -0.17 19.46
C SER A 323 -26.04 0.99 20.46
N PRO A 324 -26.93 1.15 21.45
CA PRO A 324 -26.73 2.10 22.55
C PRO A 324 -25.66 1.65 23.55
N TYR A 325 -25.11 0.44 23.40
CA TYR A 325 -24.19 -0.13 24.37
C TYR A 325 -22.72 -0.03 23.96
N LEU A 326 -21.83 0.17 24.93
CA LEU A 326 -20.39 -0.05 24.79
C LEU A 326 -20.02 -1.51 25.05
N GLY A 327 -18.92 -1.94 24.42
CA GLY A 327 -18.38 -3.28 24.59
C GLY A 327 -17.85 -3.52 26.00
N SER A 328 -17.84 -4.78 26.42
CA SER A 328 -17.29 -5.19 27.72
C SER A 328 -16.64 -6.56 27.63
N ARG A 329 -15.64 -6.79 28.47
CA ARG A 329 -14.76 -7.95 28.40
C ARG A 329 -14.70 -8.67 29.73
N THR A 330 -14.68 -9.99 29.68
CA THR A 330 -14.43 -10.87 30.82
C THR A 330 -13.48 -11.99 30.41
N SER A 331 -13.11 -12.88 31.33
CA SER A 331 -12.24 -14.01 31.03
C SER A 331 -12.69 -15.28 31.73
N VAL A 332 -12.50 -16.41 31.07
CA VAL A 332 -12.92 -17.73 31.52
C VAL A 332 -11.69 -18.64 31.59
N PRO A 333 -11.31 -19.15 32.78
CA PRO A 333 -10.19 -20.08 32.88
C PRO A 333 -10.51 -21.40 32.16
N VAL A 334 -9.53 -21.95 31.45
CA VAL A 334 -9.67 -23.17 30.66
C VAL A 334 -8.42 -24.05 30.73
N SER A 335 -8.58 -25.32 30.33
CA SER A 335 -7.51 -26.24 29.97
C SER A 335 -7.91 -26.87 28.65
N ILE A 336 -7.11 -26.69 27.61
CA ILE A 336 -7.48 -27.10 26.25
C ILE A 336 -6.79 -28.42 25.91
N ASP A 337 -7.58 -29.49 25.82
CA ASP A 337 -7.10 -30.79 25.34
C ASP A 337 -6.98 -30.76 23.82
N ARG A 338 -5.81 -31.14 23.32
CA ARG A 338 -5.51 -31.17 21.88
C ARG A 338 -5.99 -32.47 21.24
N GLU A 339 -6.71 -32.35 20.14
CA GLU A 339 -7.26 -33.47 19.38
C GLU A 339 -6.68 -33.53 17.95
N THR A 340 -6.54 -34.74 17.40
CA THR A 340 -6.07 -34.94 16.01
C THR A 340 -7.27 -35.26 15.11
N PRO A 341 -7.49 -34.49 14.03
CA PRO A 341 -8.58 -34.74 13.11
C PRO A 341 -8.22 -35.89 12.14
N THR A 342 -9.25 -36.52 11.58
CA THR A 342 -9.13 -37.44 10.45
C THR A 342 -9.49 -36.70 9.18
N ILE A 343 -8.54 -36.58 8.25
CA ILE A 343 -8.74 -36.01 6.92
C ILE A 343 -8.95 -37.19 5.96
N GLU A 344 -10.03 -37.19 5.18
CA GLU A 344 -10.25 -38.16 4.11
C GLU A 344 -9.30 -37.88 2.93
N VAL A 345 -8.93 -38.93 2.20
CA VAL A 345 -7.99 -38.81 1.07
C VAL A 345 -8.56 -37.83 0.04
N PRO A 346 -7.85 -36.73 -0.28
CA PRO A 346 -8.38 -35.71 -1.18
C PRO A 346 -8.64 -36.31 -2.57
N THR A 347 -9.76 -35.93 -3.17
CA THR A 347 -10.17 -36.32 -4.52
C THR A 347 -10.15 -35.12 -5.45
N SER A 348 -9.77 -35.33 -6.71
CA SER A 348 -10.06 -34.37 -7.78
C SER A 348 -11.19 -34.89 -8.66
N ASP A 349 -11.97 -33.98 -9.22
CA ASP A 349 -12.95 -34.25 -10.28
C ASP A 349 -12.29 -34.69 -11.61
N ALA A 350 -11.04 -34.28 -11.84
CA ALA A 350 -10.21 -34.68 -12.97
C ALA A 350 -9.30 -35.87 -12.64
N ALA A 351 -9.24 -36.86 -13.55
CA ALA A 351 -8.31 -37.99 -13.43
C ALA A 351 -6.87 -37.65 -13.90
N SER A 352 -6.75 -36.63 -14.74
CA SER A 352 -5.52 -36.07 -15.29
C SER A 352 -5.74 -34.59 -15.59
N ILE A 353 -4.72 -33.75 -15.35
CA ILE A 353 -4.83 -32.28 -15.44
C ILE A 353 -3.64 -31.74 -16.24
N ALA A 354 -3.86 -30.86 -17.21
CA ALA A 354 -2.85 -30.19 -18.02
C ALA A 354 -2.68 -28.71 -17.62
N PHE A 355 -1.72 -27.99 -18.21
CA PHE A 355 -1.55 -26.56 -17.97
C PHE A 355 -2.81 -25.78 -18.35
N GLY A 356 -3.28 -24.89 -17.48
CA GLY A 356 -4.46 -24.06 -17.75
C GLY A 356 -5.81 -24.78 -17.58
N ASP A 357 -5.84 -26.08 -17.27
CA ASP A 357 -7.07 -26.78 -16.91
C ASP A 357 -7.58 -26.28 -15.55
N GLU A 358 -8.89 -26.02 -15.47
CA GLU A 358 -9.61 -25.86 -14.20
C GLU A 358 -9.95 -27.23 -13.61
N PHE A 359 -9.70 -27.42 -12.32
CA PHE A 359 -10.05 -28.63 -11.56
C PHE A 359 -10.51 -28.28 -10.15
N ALA A 360 -11.37 -29.11 -9.58
CA ALA A 360 -11.77 -29.05 -8.19
C ALA A 360 -11.04 -30.11 -7.35
N VAL A 361 -10.68 -29.75 -6.12
CA VAL A 361 -10.20 -30.66 -5.08
C VAL A 361 -11.18 -30.68 -3.92
N SER A 362 -11.65 -31.86 -3.55
CA SER A 362 -12.55 -32.07 -2.41
C SER A 362 -11.90 -32.96 -1.35
N THR A 363 -12.18 -32.68 -0.07
CA THR A 363 -11.75 -33.52 1.07
C THR A 363 -12.68 -33.28 2.26
N ASP A 364 -12.93 -34.33 3.05
CA ASP A 364 -13.75 -34.27 4.26
C ASP A 364 -12.86 -34.38 5.51
N VAL A 365 -13.20 -33.63 6.55
CA VAL A 365 -12.49 -33.63 7.84
C VAL A 365 -13.43 -33.87 8.99
N THR A 366 -13.12 -34.90 9.78
CA THR A 366 -13.90 -35.29 10.95
C THR A 366 -13.04 -35.41 12.20
N LEU A 367 -13.66 -35.24 13.36
CA LEU A 367 -13.03 -35.42 14.67
C LEU A 367 -13.99 -36.23 15.54
N GLY A 368 -13.55 -37.42 15.96
CA GLY A 368 -14.43 -38.41 16.59
C GLY A 368 -15.55 -38.96 15.67
N GLY A 369 -15.51 -38.65 14.37
CA GLY A 369 -16.57 -38.95 13.41
C GLY A 369 -17.66 -37.87 13.29
N GLU A 370 -17.54 -36.75 14.02
CA GLU A 370 -18.33 -35.54 13.74
C GLU A 370 -17.60 -34.65 12.72
N PRO A 371 -18.30 -33.98 11.78
CA PRO A 371 -17.68 -33.01 10.88
C PRO A 371 -17.05 -31.85 11.66
N VAL A 372 -15.93 -31.32 11.14
CA VAL A 372 -15.24 -30.17 11.72
C VAL A 372 -15.52 -28.93 10.89
N ASP A 373 -16.28 -27.96 11.42
CA ASP A 373 -16.48 -26.65 10.79
C ASP A 373 -15.36 -25.65 11.13
N GLY A 374 -15.02 -24.77 10.19
CA GLY A 374 -14.11 -23.62 10.39
C GLY A 374 -12.64 -23.99 10.59
N LEU A 375 -12.22 -25.16 10.10
CA LEU A 375 -10.84 -25.61 10.12
C LEU A 375 -10.18 -25.29 8.77
N PRO A 376 -9.21 -24.36 8.70
CA PRO A 376 -8.46 -24.13 7.46
C PRO A 376 -7.53 -25.31 7.14
N LEU A 377 -7.55 -25.69 5.87
CA LEU A 377 -6.69 -26.69 5.26
C LEU A 377 -5.85 -26.05 4.16
N ASN A 378 -4.55 -26.39 4.12
CA ASN A 378 -3.71 -26.13 2.96
C ASN A 378 -3.85 -27.31 1.99
N VAL A 379 -4.23 -27.01 0.75
CA VAL A 379 -4.25 -27.95 -0.37
C VAL A 379 -3.02 -27.71 -1.23
N SER A 380 -2.31 -28.77 -1.61
CA SER A 380 -1.05 -28.70 -2.36
C SER A 380 -0.97 -29.81 -3.40
N LEU A 381 -0.29 -29.54 -4.53
CA LEU A 381 -0.04 -30.49 -5.59
C LEU A 381 1.44 -30.46 -5.98
N GLY A 382 2.10 -31.61 -5.91
CA GLY A 382 3.54 -31.73 -6.17
C GLY A 382 4.45 -31.08 -5.11
N GLY A 383 3.88 -30.59 -4.01
CA GLY A 383 4.56 -29.78 -2.98
C GLY A 383 4.23 -28.28 -3.08
N THR A 384 3.74 -27.81 -4.22
CA THR A 384 3.27 -26.43 -4.40
C THR A 384 1.91 -26.26 -3.74
N VAL A 385 1.77 -25.27 -2.85
CA VAL A 385 0.47 -24.93 -2.24
C VAL A 385 -0.43 -24.33 -3.33
N LEU A 386 -1.56 -24.99 -3.58
CA LEU A 386 -2.59 -24.49 -4.48
C LEU A 386 -3.43 -23.42 -3.79
N GLY A 387 -3.72 -23.58 -2.50
CA GLY A 387 -4.50 -22.60 -1.75
C GLY A 387 -4.81 -23.04 -0.32
N THR A 388 -5.57 -22.21 0.38
CA THR A 388 -6.11 -22.48 1.71
C THR A 388 -7.63 -22.34 1.67
N ALA A 389 -8.36 -23.27 2.27
CA ALA A 389 -9.82 -23.22 2.36
C ALA A 389 -10.28 -23.70 3.74
N GLU A 390 -11.37 -23.14 4.26
CA GLU A 390 -11.98 -23.54 5.54
C GLU A 390 -13.09 -24.56 5.34
N THR A 391 -13.14 -25.56 6.22
CA THR A 391 -14.18 -26.60 6.19
C THR A 391 -15.58 -26.05 6.50
N THR A 392 -16.58 -26.51 5.75
CA THR A 392 -18.01 -26.22 5.94
C THR A 392 -18.79 -27.54 5.94
N ASP A 393 -19.51 -27.84 7.03
CA ASP A 393 -20.08 -29.16 7.34
C ASP A 393 -19.03 -30.29 7.27
N GLY A 394 -17.80 -29.98 7.67
CA GLY A 394 -16.62 -30.87 7.59
C GLY A 394 -15.94 -30.93 6.22
N SER A 395 -16.59 -30.51 5.13
CA SER A 395 -16.06 -30.62 3.77
C SER A 395 -15.28 -29.36 3.33
N VAL A 396 -14.25 -29.54 2.51
CA VAL A 396 -13.62 -28.48 1.70
C VAL A 396 -13.79 -28.82 0.22
N GLU A 397 -14.08 -27.81 -0.59
CA GLU A 397 -13.96 -27.83 -2.04
C GLU A 397 -13.13 -26.61 -2.48
N LEU A 398 -12.07 -26.84 -3.26
CA LEU A 398 -11.18 -25.80 -3.78
C LEU A 398 -11.04 -25.97 -5.30
N SER A 399 -11.61 -25.05 -6.07
CA SER A 399 -11.40 -24.96 -7.52
C SER A 399 -10.14 -24.15 -7.82
N GLN A 400 -9.27 -24.66 -8.69
CA GLN A 400 -8.07 -23.95 -9.16
C GLN A 400 -7.74 -24.27 -10.61
N THR A 401 -7.01 -23.36 -11.26
CA THR A 401 -6.34 -23.59 -12.54
C THR A 401 -4.94 -24.17 -12.30
N LEU A 402 -4.48 -25.14 -13.10
CA LEU A 402 -3.14 -25.71 -12.92
C LEU A 402 -2.04 -24.74 -13.42
N PRO A 403 -1.14 -24.24 -12.54
CA PRO A 403 -0.03 -23.36 -12.93
C PRO A 403 1.10 -24.14 -13.62
N ALA A 404 1.97 -23.44 -14.35
CA ALA A 404 3.07 -24.07 -15.09
C ALA A 404 4.15 -24.69 -14.18
N ASP A 405 4.40 -24.10 -13.00
CA ASP A 405 5.47 -24.52 -12.07
C ASP A 405 5.31 -25.92 -11.47
N ILE A 406 4.13 -26.55 -11.64
CA ILE A 406 3.90 -27.92 -11.17
C ILE A 406 4.36 -28.87 -12.25
N ALA A 407 5.52 -29.50 -12.03
CA ALA A 407 6.12 -30.47 -12.93
C ALA A 407 5.16 -31.60 -13.37
N ASP A 408 5.35 -32.11 -14.60
CA ASP A 408 4.51 -33.15 -15.21
C ASP A 408 4.53 -34.51 -14.49
N GLY A 409 3.66 -35.44 -14.89
CA GLY A 409 3.65 -36.82 -14.40
C GLY A 409 2.91 -37.01 -13.07
N HIS A 410 3.30 -38.02 -12.29
CA HIS A 410 2.58 -38.38 -11.07
C HIS A 410 2.95 -37.45 -9.90
N ARG A 411 2.03 -36.59 -9.49
CA ARG A 411 2.22 -35.59 -8.44
C ARG A 411 1.35 -35.89 -7.22
N THR A 412 1.88 -35.60 -6.04
CA THR A 412 1.16 -35.83 -4.77
C THR A 412 0.18 -34.68 -4.56
N LEU A 413 -1.13 -34.98 -4.55
CA LEU A 413 -2.17 -34.06 -4.11
C LEU A 413 -2.37 -34.29 -2.61
N ALA A 414 -2.16 -33.27 -1.78
CA ALA A 414 -2.26 -33.38 -0.33
C ALA A 414 -3.10 -32.25 0.28
N ALA A 415 -3.98 -32.63 1.21
CA ALA A 415 -4.70 -31.72 2.09
C ALA A 415 -4.11 -31.84 3.51
N SER A 416 -3.88 -30.71 4.18
CA SER A 416 -3.20 -30.69 5.47
C SER A 416 -3.66 -29.56 6.40
N VAL A 417 -3.72 -29.84 7.69
CA VAL A 417 -3.95 -28.82 8.73
C VAL A 417 -2.62 -28.11 9.01
N PRO A 418 -2.49 -26.78 8.80
CA PRO A 418 -1.21 -26.06 8.87
C PRO A 418 -0.74 -25.73 10.30
N PHE A 419 -1.43 -26.24 11.33
CA PHE A 419 -1.28 -25.76 12.70
C PHE A 419 -0.33 -26.60 13.57
N GLU A 420 0.62 -25.94 14.22
CA GLU A 420 1.38 -26.51 15.34
C GLU A 420 0.94 -25.93 16.69
N GLY A 421 0.95 -26.76 17.73
CA GLY A 421 0.66 -26.36 19.12
C GLY A 421 -0.77 -25.85 19.40
N ARG A 422 -1.69 -25.95 18.43
CA ARG A 422 -3.09 -25.54 18.56
C ARG A 422 -3.98 -26.63 19.14
N ALA A 423 -5.24 -26.28 19.41
CA ALA A 423 -6.26 -27.20 19.91
C ALA A 423 -6.56 -28.35 18.94
N ILE A 424 -6.54 -28.08 17.63
CA ILE A 424 -6.49 -29.12 16.60
C ILE A 424 -5.02 -29.35 16.21
N ALA A 425 -4.58 -30.61 16.29
CA ALA A 425 -3.24 -31.05 15.94
C ALA A 425 -3.05 -31.10 14.40
N PRO A 426 -1.81 -30.97 13.89
CA PRO A 426 -1.56 -31.13 12.47
C PRO A 426 -1.85 -32.56 12.02
N ALA A 427 -2.46 -32.67 10.84
CA ALA A 427 -2.81 -33.90 10.16
C ALA A 427 -2.72 -33.67 8.65
N SER A 428 -2.52 -34.73 7.87
CA SER A 428 -2.44 -34.66 6.41
C SER A 428 -2.95 -35.94 5.77
N ALA A 429 -3.69 -35.81 4.68
CA ALA A 429 -4.04 -36.91 3.79
C ALA A 429 -3.62 -36.58 2.35
N SER A 430 -3.22 -37.59 1.59
CA SER A 430 -2.68 -37.38 0.23
C SER A 430 -3.01 -38.52 -0.72
N THR A 431 -3.22 -38.17 -1.98
CA THR A 431 -3.34 -39.08 -3.12
C THR A 431 -2.30 -38.73 -4.20
N THR A 432 -2.34 -39.45 -5.32
CA THR A 432 -1.56 -39.12 -6.51
C THR A 432 -2.50 -38.74 -7.65
N VAL A 433 -2.22 -37.61 -8.31
CA VAL A 433 -2.89 -37.15 -9.53
C VAL A 433 -1.87 -37.15 -10.67
N ARG A 434 -2.32 -37.41 -11.90
CA ARG A 434 -1.46 -37.30 -13.08
C ARG A 434 -1.55 -35.88 -13.65
N VAL A 435 -0.43 -35.19 -13.68
CA VAL A 435 -0.24 -33.99 -14.48
C VAL A 435 0.19 -34.42 -15.88
N GLU A 436 -0.46 -33.89 -16.91
CA GLU A 436 -0.05 -34.08 -18.30
C GLU A 436 0.96 -32.99 -18.69
N PRO A 437 1.96 -33.30 -19.54
CA PRO A 437 2.75 -32.27 -20.19
C PRO A 437 1.93 -31.58 -21.29
N THR A 438 1.98 -30.26 -21.34
CA THR A 438 1.39 -29.41 -22.39
C THR A 438 2.49 -28.96 -23.36
N THR A 439 2.31 -29.22 -24.65
CA THR A 439 3.20 -28.72 -25.72
C THR A 439 2.95 -27.22 -25.96
N PRO A 440 3.91 -26.31 -25.67
CA PRO A 440 3.68 -24.88 -25.86
C PRO A 440 3.82 -24.45 -27.32
N SER A 441 3.04 -23.45 -27.70
CA SER A 441 3.19 -22.70 -28.95
C SER A 441 4.03 -21.45 -28.70
N LEU A 442 5.28 -21.48 -29.19
CA LEU A 442 6.23 -20.36 -29.15
C LEU A 442 6.36 -19.73 -30.54
N SER A 443 6.19 -18.40 -30.63
CA SER A 443 6.39 -17.62 -31.85
C SER A 443 7.36 -16.47 -31.62
N ILE A 444 8.10 -16.10 -32.67
CA ILE A 444 8.95 -14.90 -32.71
C ILE A 444 8.82 -14.19 -34.04
N ASP A 445 8.98 -12.87 -33.98
CA ASP A 445 9.16 -11.93 -35.07
C ASP A 445 10.38 -11.04 -34.72
N HIS A 446 11.05 -10.51 -35.73
CA HIS A 446 12.23 -9.66 -35.52
C HIS A 446 12.26 -8.43 -36.43
N SER A 447 12.81 -7.31 -35.94
CA SER A 447 13.01 -6.10 -36.74
C SER A 447 14.33 -5.41 -36.42
N GLN A 448 15.14 -5.17 -37.46
CA GLN A 448 16.44 -4.52 -37.32
C GLN A 448 16.35 -3.01 -37.54
N ARG A 449 16.98 -2.22 -36.66
CA ARG A 449 17.07 -0.77 -36.76
C ARG A 449 18.49 -0.29 -36.47
N GLY A 450 19.32 -0.28 -37.51
CA GLY A 450 20.75 0.05 -37.37
C GLY A 450 21.48 -1.12 -36.72
N ASP A 451 22.17 -0.84 -35.61
CA ASP A 451 22.98 -1.83 -34.87
C ASP A 451 22.17 -2.58 -33.80
N GLU A 452 20.85 -2.32 -33.70
CA GLU A 452 19.92 -2.99 -32.79
C GLU A 452 18.96 -3.91 -33.56
N LEU A 453 18.65 -5.07 -32.97
CA LEU A 453 17.60 -5.98 -33.39
C LEU A 453 16.57 -6.10 -32.26
N ALA A 454 15.35 -5.64 -32.50
CA ALA A 454 14.23 -5.91 -31.62
C ALA A 454 13.66 -7.29 -31.98
N VAL A 455 13.53 -8.17 -30.98
CA VAL A 455 12.90 -9.49 -31.08
C VAL A 455 11.65 -9.46 -30.20
N SER A 456 10.50 -9.79 -30.78
CA SER A 456 9.22 -9.85 -30.09
C SER A 456 8.59 -11.22 -30.32
N GLY A 457 7.83 -11.74 -29.37
CA GLY A 457 7.20 -13.04 -29.51
C GLY A 457 6.08 -13.29 -28.52
N SER A 458 5.54 -14.50 -28.55
CA SER A 458 4.53 -14.95 -27.61
C SER A 458 4.64 -16.45 -27.30
N LEU A 459 4.25 -16.82 -26.10
CA LEU A 459 4.18 -18.18 -25.58
C LEU A 459 2.77 -18.48 -25.07
N SER A 460 2.19 -19.58 -25.52
CA SER A 460 0.86 -20.04 -25.08
C SER A 460 0.77 -21.57 -25.02
N GLY A 461 -0.11 -22.10 -24.17
CA GLY A 461 -0.38 -23.54 -24.01
C GLY A 461 -1.89 -23.78 -23.99
N ASP A 462 -2.39 -24.67 -24.84
CA ASP A 462 -3.81 -24.98 -24.99
C ASP A 462 -4.78 -23.77 -25.10
N GLY A 463 -4.27 -22.66 -25.66
CA GLY A 463 -5.02 -21.41 -25.85
C GLY A 463 -4.90 -20.40 -24.70
N HIS A 464 -4.25 -20.76 -23.59
CA HIS A 464 -3.96 -19.87 -22.47
C HIS A 464 -2.56 -19.23 -22.63
N PRO A 465 -2.38 -17.95 -22.23
CA PRO A 465 -1.06 -17.35 -22.19
C PRO A 465 -0.19 -18.03 -21.13
N ILE A 466 1.07 -18.29 -21.44
CA ILE A 466 2.02 -18.81 -20.46
C ILE A 466 2.84 -17.62 -19.93
N VAL A 467 2.51 -17.21 -18.72
CA VAL A 467 3.12 -16.06 -18.03
C VAL A 467 4.38 -16.48 -17.25
N ASP A 468 5.25 -15.50 -16.98
CA ASP A 468 6.39 -15.61 -16.07
C ASP A 468 7.36 -16.75 -16.41
N ARG A 469 7.58 -17.00 -17.71
CA ARG A 469 8.60 -17.95 -18.19
C ARG A 469 9.76 -17.23 -18.87
N SER A 470 10.97 -17.62 -18.50
CA SER A 470 12.19 -17.19 -19.17
C SER A 470 12.35 -17.89 -20.53
N ILE A 471 12.27 -17.11 -21.60
CA ILE A 471 12.65 -17.50 -22.96
C ILE A 471 14.10 -17.13 -23.19
N THR A 472 14.90 -18.09 -23.66
CA THR A 472 16.27 -17.83 -24.14
C THR A 472 16.22 -17.43 -25.61
N ILE A 473 16.60 -16.18 -25.93
CA ILE A 473 16.75 -15.67 -27.29
C ILE A 473 18.23 -15.79 -27.68
N ALA A 474 18.54 -16.54 -28.74
CA ALA A 474 19.90 -16.75 -29.21
C ALA A 474 20.10 -16.28 -30.66
N ILE A 475 21.26 -15.69 -30.92
CA ILE A 475 21.71 -15.23 -32.25
C ILE A 475 23.15 -15.68 -32.45
N ASP A 476 23.33 -16.61 -33.39
CA ASP A 476 24.57 -17.38 -33.56
C ASP A 476 25.07 -17.95 -32.20
N ASP A 477 26.26 -17.56 -31.74
CA ASP A 477 26.87 -17.99 -30.47
C ASP A 477 26.49 -17.13 -29.25
N ARG A 478 25.57 -16.16 -29.38
CA ARG A 478 25.14 -15.27 -28.26
C ARG A 478 23.74 -15.61 -27.80
N ALA A 479 23.49 -15.56 -26.50
CA ALA A 479 22.16 -15.74 -25.93
C ALA A 479 21.85 -14.66 -24.88
N THR A 480 20.57 -14.32 -24.74
CA THR A 480 19.99 -13.51 -23.66
C THR A 480 18.70 -14.16 -23.20
N THR A 481 18.21 -13.84 -22.00
CA THR A 481 16.90 -14.25 -21.52
C THR A 481 15.92 -13.08 -21.52
N VAL A 482 14.62 -13.39 -21.66
CA VAL A 482 13.50 -12.45 -21.49
C VAL A 482 12.32 -13.21 -20.88
N THR A 483 11.56 -12.57 -19.98
CA THR A 483 10.40 -13.20 -19.33
C THR A 483 9.11 -12.88 -20.08
N THR A 484 8.16 -13.82 -20.11
CA THR A 484 6.83 -13.59 -20.68
C THR A 484 5.95 -12.77 -19.73
N ALA A 485 5.32 -11.72 -20.26
CA ALA A 485 4.38 -10.87 -19.55
C ALA A 485 3.03 -11.57 -19.27
N GLY A 486 2.13 -10.88 -18.57
CA GLY A 486 0.81 -11.40 -18.17
C GLY A 486 -0.13 -11.81 -19.32
N ASP A 487 0.15 -11.42 -20.57
CA ASP A 487 -0.55 -11.85 -21.78
C ASP A 487 0.22 -12.92 -22.60
N GLY A 488 1.32 -13.44 -22.05
CA GLY A 488 2.20 -14.41 -22.68
C GLY A 488 3.14 -13.82 -23.74
N THR A 489 3.12 -12.50 -23.97
CA THR A 489 4.05 -11.86 -24.91
C THR A 489 5.41 -11.57 -24.28
N PHE A 490 6.43 -11.37 -25.11
CA PHE A 490 7.74 -10.88 -24.67
C PHE A 490 8.35 -9.97 -25.74
N THR A 491 9.23 -9.06 -25.35
CA THR A 491 10.03 -8.24 -26.26
C THR A 491 11.40 -7.96 -25.64
N THR A 492 12.45 -8.06 -26.45
CA THR A 492 13.82 -7.72 -26.04
C THR A 492 14.59 -7.10 -27.19
N THR A 493 15.63 -6.33 -26.88
CA THR A 493 16.52 -5.70 -27.87
C THR A 493 17.92 -6.25 -27.69
N VAL A 494 18.51 -6.76 -28.77
CA VAL A 494 19.85 -7.36 -28.79
C VAL A 494 20.70 -6.71 -29.88
N PRO A 495 22.05 -6.70 -29.75
CA PRO A 495 22.93 -6.18 -30.79
C PRO A 495 22.75 -6.97 -32.11
N ALA A 496 22.51 -6.26 -33.20
CA ALA A 496 22.37 -6.88 -34.52
C ALA A 496 23.71 -7.45 -35.02
N PRO A 497 23.72 -8.59 -35.74
CA PRO A 497 24.94 -9.12 -36.31
C PRO A 497 25.63 -8.14 -37.27
N THR A 498 26.93 -7.91 -37.08
CA THR A 498 27.73 -6.99 -37.91
C THR A 498 28.30 -7.65 -39.17
N THR A 499 28.17 -8.96 -39.30
CA THR A 499 28.60 -9.74 -40.46
C THR A 499 27.52 -9.76 -41.53
N VAL A 500 27.92 -9.67 -42.80
CA VAL A 500 26.98 -9.73 -43.93
C VAL A 500 26.69 -11.19 -44.26
N GLY A 501 25.43 -11.59 -44.22
CA GLY A 501 25.00 -12.97 -44.43
C GLY A 501 23.60 -13.26 -43.90
N GLU A 502 23.26 -14.55 -43.91
CA GLU A 502 22.10 -15.08 -43.19
C GLU A 502 22.55 -15.44 -41.76
N HIS A 503 21.75 -15.03 -40.78
CA HIS A 503 21.92 -15.27 -39.36
C HIS A 503 20.68 -15.97 -38.81
N THR A 504 20.84 -16.84 -37.82
CA THR A 504 19.71 -17.53 -37.18
C THR A 504 19.39 -16.83 -35.87
N VAL A 505 18.15 -16.37 -35.73
CA VAL A 505 17.57 -15.89 -34.48
C VAL A 505 16.68 -17.01 -33.96
N SER A 506 17.01 -17.60 -32.82
CA SER A 506 16.19 -18.63 -32.18
C SER A 506 15.66 -18.17 -30.83
N ALA A 507 14.55 -18.77 -30.42
CA ALA A 507 13.95 -18.62 -29.11
C ALA A 507 13.62 -19.99 -28.55
N ALA A 508 14.03 -20.25 -27.32
CA ALA A 508 13.82 -21.52 -26.64
C ALA A 508 13.23 -21.33 -25.24
N LEU A 509 12.18 -22.09 -24.93
CA LEU A 509 11.73 -22.35 -23.57
C LEU A 509 12.33 -23.68 -23.12
N ASP A 510 12.98 -23.70 -21.95
CA ASP A 510 13.18 -24.97 -21.24
C ASP A 510 11.99 -25.22 -20.31
N GLY A 511 11.26 -26.31 -20.57
CA GLY A 511 10.15 -26.79 -19.73
C GLY A 511 10.62 -27.67 -18.57
N SER A 512 11.93 -27.91 -18.38
CA SER A 512 12.42 -28.80 -17.34
C SER A 512 11.95 -28.37 -15.93
N GLY A 513 11.31 -29.29 -15.20
CA GLY A 513 10.71 -28.99 -13.89
C GLY A 513 9.33 -28.34 -13.93
N THR A 514 8.70 -28.18 -15.10
CA THR A 514 7.35 -27.64 -15.29
C THR A 514 6.40 -28.70 -15.90
N ASN A 515 5.12 -28.39 -16.05
CA ASN A 515 4.21 -29.20 -16.89
C ASN A 515 4.26 -28.79 -18.38
N LEU A 516 5.23 -27.98 -18.80
CA LEU A 516 5.40 -27.56 -20.18
C LEU A 516 6.49 -28.42 -20.83
N GLU A 517 6.31 -28.79 -22.10
CA GLU A 517 7.40 -29.35 -22.90
C GLU A 517 8.38 -28.25 -23.31
N SER A 518 9.69 -28.54 -23.32
CA SER A 518 10.69 -27.60 -23.86
C SER A 518 10.45 -27.41 -25.37
N VAL A 519 10.41 -26.16 -25.83
CA VAL A 519 10.12 -25.80 -27.24
C VAL A 519 11.13 -24.80 -27.75
N GLU A 520 11.55 -24.97 -29.01
CA GLU A 520 12.44 -24.05 -29.72
C GLU A 520 11.82 -23.65 -31.06
N THR A 521 11.95 -22.38 -31.43
CA THR A 521 11.58 -21.84 -32.74
C THR A 521 12.71 -20.96 -33.28
N ALA A 522 12.82 -20.80 -34.60
CA ALA A 522 13.89 -20.03 -35.22
C ALA A 522 13.48 -19.36 -36.53
N GLU A 523 14.01 -18.15 -36.75
CA GLU A 523 13.87 -17.35 -37.96
C GLU A 523 15.22 -16.96 -38.57
N THR A 524 15.22 -16.60 -39.86
CA THR A 524 16.40 -16.14 -40.59
C THR A 524 16.43 -14.63 -40.70
N LEU A 525 17.45 -14.01 -40.12
CA LEU A 525 17.79 -12.60 -40.29
C LEU A 525 18.80 -12.44 -41.43
N THR A 526 18.51 -11.61 -42.43
CA THR A 526 19.43 -11.35 -43.57
C THR A 526 20.09 -9.97 -43.44
N VAL A 527 21.35 -9.94 -43.00
CA VAL A 527 22.14 -8.71 -42.89
C VAL A 527 22.78 -8.38 -44.25
N THR A 528 22.31 -7.31 -44.89
CA THR A 528 22.81 -6.87 -46.20
C THR A 528 23.86 -5.77 -46.06
N ALA A 529 24.94 -5.83 -46.85
CA ALA A 529 25.98 -4.81 -46.85
C ALA A 529 25.41 -3.41 -47.18
N PRO A 530 25.88 -2.33 -46.52
CA PRO A 530 25.43 -0.97 -46.82
C PRO A 530 25.76 -0.62 -48.27
N SER A 531 24.72 -0.37 -49.08
CA SER A 531 24.89 0.05 -50.46
C SER A 531 25.60 1.39 -50.51
N ALA A 532 26.86 1.40 -50.97
CA ALA A 532 27.67 2.60 -51.08
C ALA A 532 26.96 3.66 -51.94
N ALA A 533 26.42 4.69 -51.29
CA ALA A 533 25.74 5.78 -51.97
C ALA A 533 26.75 6.53 -52.85
N SER A 534 26.64 6.37 -54.16
CA SER A 534 27.48 7.04 -55.16
C SER A 534 27.35 8.57 -55.07
N ILE A 535 28.24 9.20 -54.29
CA ILE A 535 28.37 10.65 -54.21
C ILE A 535 28.76 11.17 -55.61
N THR A 536 27.79 11.72 -56.34
CA THR A 536 28.02 12.30 -57.66
C THR A 536 28.28 13.81 -57.53
N PRO A 537 29.49 14.30 -57.86
CA PRO A 537 29.76 15.73 -57.87
C PRO A 537 29.07 16.40 -59.06
N ARG A 538 28.34 17.50 -58.82
CA ARG A 538 27.78 18.33 -59.90
C ARG A 538 28.85 19.26 -60.48
N LEU A 539 29.19 19.08 -61.75
CA LEU A 539 29.50 20.21 -62.63
C LEU A 539 29.16 19.94 -64.11
N VAL A 540 28.07 20.56 -64.59
CA VAL A 540 28.02 21.36 -65.85
C VAL A 540 28.29 20.64 -67.19
N VAL A 541 27.21 20.28 -67.95
CA VAL A 541 26.86 20.83 -69.32
C VAL A 541 25.80 20.01 -70.12
N LEU A 542 24.72 20.74 -70.51
CA LEU A 542 23.87 20.69 -71.73
C LEU A 542 23.13 19.43 -72.26
N LEU A 543 21.85 19.71 -72.63
CA LEU A 543 21.02 19.17 -73.73
C LEU A 543 20.54 17.70 -73.62
N ALA A 544 19.36 17.28 -74.15
CA ALA A 544 18.14 17.96 -74.61
C ALA A 544 17.03 16.90 -74.87
N ALA A 545 15.84 17.34 -75.32
CA ALA A 545 14.62 16.56 -75.63
C ALA A 545 13.90 15.96 -74.39
N VAL A 546 12.67 16.36 -74.01
CA VAL A 546 11.40 16.60 -74.74
C VAL A 546 10.72 15.31 -75.20
N GLY A 547 9.51 15.05 -74.68
CA GLY A 547 8.69 13.85 -74.92
C GLY A 547 8.00 13.35 -73.64
N ALA A 548 7.24 14.15 -72.90
CA ALA A 548 5.88 14.62 -73.22
C ALA A 548 4.77 13.54 -73.06
N VAL A 549 3.67 13.94 -72.39
CA VAL A 549 2.27 13.43 -72.57
C VAL A 549 1.96 12.03 -71.99
N LEU A 550 0.87 11.74 -71.25
CA LEU A 550 -0.28 12.45 -70.62
C LEU A 550 -0.70 11.57 -69.39
N VAL A 551 -1.08 12.08 -68.20
CA VAL A 551 -2.36 12.72 -67.79
C VAL A 551 -3.54 11.71 -67.70
N PRO A 552 -4.42 11.83 -66.69
CA PRO A 552 -4.62 10.74 -65.70
C PRO A 552 -6.09 10.33 -65.56
N LEU A 553 -6.45 9.61 -64.48
CA LEU A 553 -7.79 9.76 -63.86
C LEU A 553 -7.83 9.33 -62.38
N THR A 554 -7.92 10.32 -61.51
CA THR A 554 -8.57 10.25 -60.19
C THR A 554 -9.99 9.69 -60.33
N THR A 555 -10.62 9.08 -59.33
CA THR A 555 -11.36 9.79 -58.25
C THR A 555 -11.94 8.76 -57.25
N ARG A 556 -11.85 8.95 -55.92
CA ARG A 556 -12.89 9.56 -55.02
C ARG A 556 -13.99 8.54 -54.65
N TRP A 557 -14.58 8.43 -53.45
CA TRP A 557 -14.91 9.28 -52.29
C TRP A 557 -14.68 8.38 -51.02
N TRP A 558 -15.09 8.61 -49.76
CA TRP A 558 -15.21 9.72 -48.78
C TRP A 558 -15.78 9.09 -47.48
N ARG A 559 -15.85 9.70 -46.28
CA ARG A 559 -15.25 10.88 -45.60
C ARG A 559 -16.10 11.06 -44.33
N ARG A 560 -15.48 11.55 -43.26
CA ARG A 560 -15.86 12.71 -42.39
C ARG A 560 -15.49 12.37 -40.95
N ARG A 561 -14.97 13.29 -40.13
CA ARG A 561 -14.51 14.70 -40.20
C ARG A 561 -13.91 14.94 -38.79
N ARG A 562 -13.03 15.89 -38.45
CA ARG A 562 -12.41 17.09 -39.04
C ARG A 562 -11.20 17.34 -38.11
N GLU A 563 -9.99 17.61 -38.58
CA GLU A 563 -9.41 18.99 -38.67
C GLU A 563 -9.84 19.92 -37.49
N THR A 564 -8.94 20.59 -36.77
CA THR A 564 -7.82 21.38 -37.33
C THR A 564 -6.74 21.74 -36.29
N ARG A 565 -5.44 21.70 -36.69
CA ARG A 565 -4.28 22.63 -36.42
C ARG A 565 -4.18 23.36 -35.06
N ARG A 566 -2.99 23.51 -34.43
CA ARG A 566 -1.64 23.94 -34.91
C ARG A 566 -0.58 23.51 -33.86
N THR A 567 0.61 22.96 -34.17
CA THR A 567 1.92 23.65 -34.41
C THR A 567 2.29 24.70 -33.33
N ALA A 568 3.46 24.72 -32.67
CA ALA A 568 4.84 24.36 -33.07
C ALA A 568 5.74 23.99 -31.83
N ILE A 569 6.80 23.15 -31.93
CA ILE A 569 8.27 23.49 -31.97
C ILE A 569 8.74 24.23 -30.68
N GLU A 570 9.76 23.83 -29.88
CA GLU A 570 11.15 23.40 -30.20
C GLU A 570 11.89 22.68 -29.01
N SER A 571 12.85 21.79 -29.35
CA SER A 571 14.14 21.45 -28.68
C SER A 571 14.34 21.29 -27.15
N ARG A 572 14.76 20.07 -26.74
CA ARG A 572 15.67 19.79 -25.60
C ARG A 572 17.15 19.96 -26.04
N PRO A 573 18.07 20.46 -25.17
CA PRO A 573 19.51 20.20 -25.26
C PRO A 573 19.93 18.94 -24.46
N GLN A 574 21.12 18.39 -24.74
CA GLN A 574 21.69 17.19 -24.08
C GLN A 574 22.85 17.53 -23.12
N SER A 575 23.12 16.58 -22.21
CA SER A 575 24.41 16.33 -21.52
C SER A 575 24.85 17.35 -20.44
N SER A 576 25.35 16.93 -19.28
CA SER A 576 26.46 15.97 -19.11
C SER A 576 26.53 15.37 -17.70
N VAL A 577 27.06 14.15 -17.59
CA VAL A 577 27.35 13.47 -16.31
C VAL A 577 28.64 14.02 -15.68
N VAL A 578 28.62 14.24 -14.36
CA VAL A 578 29.83 14.29 -13.51
C VAL A 578 29.62 13.33 -12.35
N VAL A 579 30.56 12.40 -12.17
CA VAL A 579 30.55 11.40 -11.10
C VAL A 579 31.15 11.99 -9.83
N ALA A 580 30.41 11.92 -8.72
CA ALA A 580 30.90 12.22 -7.37
C ALA A 580 30.39 11.14 -6.39
N SER A 581 31.16 10.90 -5.32
CA SER A 581 31.11 9.66 -4.53
C SER A 581 29.94 9.61 -3.53
N THR A 582 29.25 8.47 -3.52
CA THR A 582 28.14 8.13 -2.61
C THR A 582 28.62 7.97 -1.15
N PRO A 583 28.02 8.68 -0.17
CA PRO A 583 28.10 8.33 1.26
C PRO A 583 27.26 7.09 1.56
N GLU A 584 27.54 6.39 2.67
CA GLU A 584 26.95 5.09 2.98
C GLU A 584 25.46 5.17 3.38
N ARG A 585 24.57 5.24 2.38
CA ARG A 585 23.14 4.95 2.53
C ARG A 585 22.97 3.53 3.06
N SER A 586 22.23 3.36 4.16
CA SER A 586 21.81 2.05 4.67
C SER A 586 21.10 1.26 3.55
N ARG A 587 21.60 0.05 3.28
CA ARG A 587 21.13 -0.78 2.15
C ARG A 587 19.75 -1.38 2.43
N PRO A 588 18.97 -1.74 1.39
CA PRO A 588 17.72 -2.48 1.54
C PRO A 588 17.85 -3.69 2.48
N ASP A 589 18.97 -4.42 2.39
CA ASP A 589 19.34 -5.54 3.28
C ASP A 589 19.28 -5.18 4.77
N GLN A 590 19.72 -3.97 5.16
CA GLN A 590 19.74 -3.52 6.55
C GLN A 590 18.34 -3.13 7.05
N LEU A 591 17.47 -2.62 6.17
CA LEU A 591 16.06 -2.40 6.47
C LEU A 591 15.33 -3.74 6.59
N PHE A 592 15.67 -4.73 5.75
CA PHE A 592 15.11 -6.07 5.84
C PHE A 592 15.54 -6.80 7.13
N ASP A 593 16.83 -6.75 7.50
CA ASP A 593 17.33 -7.25 8.80
C ASP A 593 16.58 -6.59 9.99
N ARG A 594 16.30 -5.28 9.91
CA ARG A 594 15.52 -4.56 10.92
C ARG A 594 14.05 -5.02 10.96
N ALA A 595 13.43 -5.29 9.82
CA ALA A 595 12.09 -5.85 9.73
C ALA A 595 12.00 -7.24 10.38
N VAL A 596 12.96 -8.12 10.09
CA VAL A 596 13.06 -9.45 10.73
C VAL A 596 13.23 -9.31 12.24
N GLY A 597 14.11 -8.42 12.71
CA GLY A 597 14.28 -8.14 14.14
C GLY A 597 13.05 -7.54 14.82
N ALA A 598 12.23 -6.76 14.12
CA ALA A 598 10.94 -6.28 14.63
C ALA A 598 9.92 -7.42 14.77
N LEU A 599 9.86 -8.33 13.80
CA LEU A 599 8.98 -9.50 13.85
C LEU A 599 9.34 -10.46 14.99
N ASP A 600 10.63 -10.74 15.20
CA ASP A 600 11.13 -11.57 16.30
C ASP A 600 10.83 -10.94 17.68
N ALA A 601 10.81 -9.61 17.76
CA ALA A 601 10.36 -8.86 18.94
C ALA A 601 8.82 -8.78 19.10
N MET A 602 8.06 -9.45 18.22
CA MET A 602 6.59 -9.38 18.11
C MET A 602 6.02 -7.98 17.82
N ARG A 603 6.82 -7.07 17.26
CA ARG A 603 6.37 -5.75 16.75
C ARG A 603 5.93 -5.93 15.29
N VAL A 604 4.78 -6.59 15.13
CA VAL A 604 4.28 -7.09 13.83
C VAL A 604 4.00 -6.00 12.80
N ASP A 605 3.43 -4.87 13.20
CA ASP A 605 3.08 -3.80 12.27
C ASP A 605 4.34 -3.07 11.78
N GLU A 606 5.25 -2.72 12.70
CA GLU A 606 6.58 -2.16 12.41
C GLU A 606 7.39 -3.06 11.48
N ALA A 607 7.32 -4.40 11.66
CA ALA A 607 7.99 -5.34 10.78
C ALA A 607 7.46 -5.23 9.33
N VAL A 608 6.15 -5.15 9.14
CA VAL A 608 5.53 -5.00 7.81
C VAL A 608 5.85 -3.63 7.21
N GLN A 609 5.77 -2.56 7.99
CA GLN A 609 6.11 -1.20 7.57
C GLN A 609 7.57 -1.11 7.10
N THR A 610 8.50 -1.63 7.90
CA THR A 610 9.93 -1.66 7.57
C THR A 610 10.21 -2.52 6.33
N ALA A 611 9.54 -3.68 6.19
CA ALA A 611 9.66 -4.54 5.01
C ALA A 611 9.13 -3.89 3.73
N TYR A 612 8.00 -3.17 3.80
CA TYR A 612 7.48 -2.40 2.67
C TYR A 612 8.43 -1.25 2.28
N ALA A 613 8.99 -0.52 3.25
CA ALA A 613 9.96 0.53 3.00
C ALA A 613 11.24 0.02 2.31
N ALA A 614 11.75 -1.16 2.72
CA ALA A 614 12.89 -1.81 2.08
C ALA A 614 12.62 -2.14 0.59
N VAL A 615 11.46 -2.73 0.31
CA VAL A 615 11.04 -3.10 -1.05
C VAL A 615 10.76 -1.88 -1.92
N ARG A 616 10.03 -0.89 -1.39
CA ARG A 616 9.74 0.35 -2.12
C ARG A 616 11.04 0.98 -2.58
N ARG A 617 12.00 1.19 -1.68
CA ARG A 617 13.32 1.78 -1.96
C ARG A 617 14.17 0.96 -2.94
N GLN A 618 13.97 -0.36 -3.04
CA GLN A 618 14.61 -1.22 -4.06
C GLN A 618 13.98 -1.00 -5.45
N LEU A 619 12.64 -1.04 -5.54
CA LEU A 619 11.90 -1.02 -6.80
C LEU A 619 11.64 0.39 -7.38
N GLU A 620 11.75 1.43 -6.55
CA GLU A 620 11.55 2.85 -6.91
C GLU A 620 12.50 3.34 -8.02
N SER A 621 13.63 2.65 -8.21
CA SER A 621 14.56 2.91 -9.31
C SER A 621 14.00 2.58 -10.71
N GLY A 622 12.98 1.71 -10.79
CA GLY A 622 12.38 1.24 -12.05
C GLY A 622 11.15 2.01 -12.53
N VAL A 623 10.60 2.93 -11.74
CA VAL A 623 9.34 3.65 -12.04
C VAL A 623 9.62 5.08 -12.55
N ASP A 624 8.85 5.57 -13.52
CA ASP A 624 8.83 6.97 -13.98
C ASP A 624 7.68 7.74 -13.28
N ASP A 625 7.85 9.04 -13.00
CA ASP A 625 7.03 9.88 -12.08
C ASP A 625 6.97 9.29 -10.64
N ARG A 626 8.05 9.52 -9.88
CA ARG A 626 8.34 8.82 -8.61
C ARG A 626 7.71 9.47 -7.37
N ASP A 627 7.49 10.77 -7.41
CA ASP A 627 7.26 11.57 -6.21
C ASP A 627 5.76 11.67 -5.88
N GLY A 628 5.41 11.42 -4.61
CA GLY A 628 4.04 11.58 -4.12
C GLY A 628 3.04 10.45 -4.43
N LEU A 629 3.47 9.34 -5.03
CA LEU A 629 2.59 8.18 -5.24
C LEU A 629 2.20 7.52 -3.91
N THR A 630 0.89 7.38 -3.66
CA THR A 630 0.40 6.53 -2.57
C THR A 630 0.85 5.08 -2.75
N HIS A 631 0.82 4.26 -1.70
CA HIS A 631 1.31 2.87 -1.76
C HIS A 631 0.58 2.02 -2.83
N TRP A 632 -0.71 2.27 -3.07
CA TRP A 632 -1.47 1.66 -4.16
C TRP A 632 -1.21 2.25 -5.55
N GLU A 633 -0.87 3.54 -5.65
CA GLU A 633 -0.48 4.14 -6.94
C GLU A 633 0.93 3.70 -7.34
N PHE A 634 1.85 3.56 -6.38
CA PHE A 634 3.15 2.93 -6.57
C PHE A 634 3.01 1.49 -7.07
N TYR A 635 2.14 0.69 -6.43
CA TYR A 635 1.80 -0.64 -6.91
C TYR A 635 1.31 -0.63 -8.38
N ARG A 636 0.35 0.24 -8.73
CA ARG A 636 -0.19 0.32 -10.11
C ARG A 636 0.82 0.84 -11.13
N ALA A 637 1.72 1.73 -10.74
CA ALA A 637 2.79 2.23 -11.60
C ALA A 637 3.85 1.14 -11.87
N TYR A 638 4.17 0.34 -10.87
CA TYR A 638 5.05 -0.83 -10.99
C TYR A 638 4.38 -1.97 -11.79
N GLU A 639 3.11 -2.26 -11.55
CA GLU A 639 2.28 -3.20 -12.34
C GLU A 639 2.26 -2.81 -13.84
N ALA A 640 2.11 -1.51 -14.14
CA ALA A 640 2.10 -0.99 -15.51
C ALA A 640 3.48 -1.01 -16.22
N SER A 641 4.58 -1.17 -15.49
CA SER A 641 5.95 -1.27 -16.06
C SER A 641 6.37 -2.71 -16.40
N SER A 642 5.49 -3.70 -16.19
CA SER A 642 5.62 -5.12 -16.57
C SER A 642 6.72 -5.89 -15.82
N ASP A 643 6.36 -6.47 -14.67
CA ASP A 643 7.27 -7.37 -13.94
C ASP A 643 6.54 -8.50 -13.18
N THR A 644 7.22 -9.65 -13.04
CA THR A 644 6.79 -10.97 -12.46
C THR A 644 6.48 -10.94 -10.95
N HIS A 645 6.32 -9.74 -10.41
CA HIS A 645 6.41 -9.43 -8.99
C HIS A 645 5.17 -8.71 -8.45
N ALA A 646 4.22 -8.36 -9.32
CA ALA A 646 2.99 -7.65 -8.98
C ALA A 646 2.21 -8.30 -7.83
N ASP A 647 1.88 -9.61 -7.87
CA ASP A 647 1.10 -10.26 -6.80
C ASP A 647 1.78 -10.22 -5.43
N ARG A 648 3.12 -10.29 -5.39
CA ARG A 648 3.91 -10.18 -4.15
C ARG A 648 3.91 -8.75 -3.65
N LEU A 649 4.07 -7.78 -4.54
CA LEU A 649 4.01 -6.36 -4.19
C LEU A 649 2.59 -5.96 -3.77
N ALA A 650 1.53 -6.51 -4.39
CA ALA A 650 0.13 -6.32 -3.99
C ALA A 650 -0.12 -6.90 -2.59
N THR A 651 0.35 -8.12 -2.32
CA THR A 651 0.22 -8.78 -1.02
C THR A 651 0.94 -7.98 0.08
N LEU A 652 2.14 -7.50 -0.20
CA LEU A 652 2.91 -6.64 0.71
C LEU A 652 2.24 -5.27 0.88
N THR A 653 1.75 -4.64 -0.19
CA THR A 653 1.07 -3.33 -0.19
C THR A 653 -0.24 -3.37 0.58
N ALA A 654 -1.08 -4.39 0.39
CA ALA A 654 -2.32 -4.56 1.15
C ALA A 654 -2.05 -4.91 2.63
N THR A 655 -0.99 -5.66 2.92
CA THR A 655 -0.61 -5.97 4.31
C THR A 655 0.00 -4.75 5.00
N TYR A 656 0.74 -3.92 4.27
CA TYR A 656 1.23 -2.61 4.69
C TYR A 656 0.08 -1.63 4.95
N GLU A 657 -0.90 -1.56 4.06
CA GLU A 657 -2.09 -0.71 4.24
C GLU A 657 -2.80 -1.08 5.55
N ARG A 658 -3.04 -2.36 5.80
CA ARG A 658 -3.59 -2.83 7.07
C ARG A 658 -2.67 -2.58 8.28
N ALA A 659 -1.35 -2.73 8.12
CA ALA A 659 -0.39 -2.44 9.19
C ALA A 659 -0.27 -0.95 9.55
N THR A 660 -0.75 -0.06 8.68
CA THR A 660 -0.52 1.39 8.79
C THR A 660 -1.82 2.16 8.99
N PHE A 661 -2.94 1.69 8.44
CA PHE A 661 -4.21 2.42 8.39
C PHE A 661 -5.44 1.65 8.91
N GLU A 662 -5.34 0.35 9.23
CA GLU A 662 -6.44 -0.35 9.92
C GLU A 662 -6.23 -0.38 11.45
N PRO A 663 -7.29 -0.23 12.27
CA PRO A 663 -7.21 -0.26 13.73
C PRO A 663 -6.99 -1.67 14.33
N VAL A 664 -6.64 -2.67 13.51
CA VAL A 664 -6.35 -4.04 13.94
C VAL A 664 -4.98 -4.46 13.41
N SER A 665 -4.00 -4.50 14.32
CA SER A 665 -2.65 -4.99 14.06
C SER A 665 -2.62 -6.29 13.25
N VAL A 666 -1.70 -6.38 12.31
CA VAL A 666 -1.57 -7.53 11.42
C VAL A 666 -1.17 -8.77 12.23
N GLY A 667 -1.90 -9.87 12.05
CA GLY A 667 -1.54 -11.14 12.69
C GLY A 667 -0.13 -11.60 12.30
N PRO A 668 0.66 -12.21 13.22
CA PRO A 668 2.05 -12.61 12.95
C PRO A 668 2.25 -13.50 11.71
N ASP A 669 1.24 -14.28 11.34
CA ASP A 669 1.28 -15.15 10.17
C ASP A 669 1.11 -14.36 8.86
N ALA A 670 0.39 -13.24 8.88
CA ALA A 670 0.29 -12.31 7.75
C ALA A 670 1.52 -11.39 7.68
N ALA A 671 2.08 -10.95 8.82
CA ALA A 671 3.36 -10.25 8.86
C ALA A 671 4.51 -11.12 8.30
N ARG A 672 4.58 -12.41 8.68
CA ARG A 672 5.54 -13.36 8.07
C ARG A 672 5.38 -13.50 6.57
N ARG A 673 4.14 -13.60 6.06
CA ARG A 673 3.91 -13.64 4.60
C ARG A 673 4.37 -12.36 3.91
N ALA A 674 4.09 -11.19 4.50
CA ALA A 674 4.57 -9.92 3.98
C ALA A 674 6.11 -9.84 3.95
N LEU A 675 6.80 -10.27 5.01
CA LEU A 675 8.27 -10.32 5.02
C LEU A 675 8.82 -11.33 4.00
N SER A 676 8.20 -12.50 3.81
CA SER A 676 8.61 -13.45 2.75
C SER A 676 8.35 -12.91 1.34
N CYS A 677 7.28 -12.14 1.13
CA CYS A 677 7.07 -11.40 -0.12
C CYS A 677 8.16 -10.34 -0.31
N ALA A 678 8.54 -9.62 0.75
CA ALA A 678 9.57 -8.58 0.70
C ALA A 678 10.97 -9.13 0.42
N GLU A 679 11.37 -10.23 1.07
CA GLU A 679 12.62 -10.96 0.81
C GLU A 679 12.75 -11.29 -0.68
N ALA A 680 11.70 -11.90 -1.26
CA ALA A 680 11.64 -12.29 -2.66
C ALA A 680 11.46 -11.13 -3.66
N LEU A 681 11.31 -9.89 -3.18
CA LEU A 681 11.29 -8.65 -3.97
C LEU A 681 12.59 -7.86 -3.83
N CYS A 682 13.38 -8.10 -2.78
CA CYS A 682 14.71 -7.54 -2.60
C CYS A 682 15.78 -8.38 -3.32
N ASP A 683 15.73 -9.71 -3.18
CA ASP A 683 16.68 -10.66 -3.78
C ASP A 683 16.66 -10.67 -5.32
N SER A 684 15.56 -10.24 -5.94
CA SER A 684 15.37 -10.31 -7.41
C SER A 684 16.17 -9.27 -8.20
N HIS A 685 16.94 -8.39 -7.53
CA HIS A 685 17.68 -7.29 -8.18
C HIS A 685 19.21 -7.32 -8.00
N GLU A 686 19.80 -8.34 -7.35
CA GLU A 686 21.26 -8.58 -7.41
C GLU A 686 21.65 -9.24 -8.76
N ASP A 687 22.13 -8.41 -9.69
CA ASP A 687 22.46 -8.70 -11.10
C ASP A 687 23.45 -9.89 -11.31
N PRO A 688 23.37 -10.67 -12.41
CA PRO A 688 24.11 -11.92 -12.58
C PRO A 688 25.59 -11.70 -12.96
N ALA A 689 26.41 -11.38 -11.96
CA ALA A 689 27.85 -11.15 -12.11
C ALA A 689 28.72 -12.07 -11.22
N GLY A 690 28.50 -13.38 -11.33
CA GLY A 690 29.44 -14.47 -11.07
C GLY A 690 30.46 -14.38 -9.92
N ARG A 691 30.23 -15.13 -8.84
CA ARG A 691 31.31 -15.64 -7.97
C ARG A 691 31.33 -17.16 -7.90
N TYR A 692 32.25 -17.75 -8.66
CA TYR A 692 32.80 -19.07 -8.36
C TYR A 692 33.51 -19.02 -7.00
N ALA A 693 32.96 -19.69 -6.00
CA ALA A 693 33.63 -19.99 -4.72
C ALA A 693 33.37 -21.44 -4.31
N THR A 694 33.93 -22.36 -5.09
CA THR A 694 33.93 -23.80 -4.79
C THR A 694 34.56 -24.02 -3.40
N THR A 695 33.78 -24.57 -2.47
CA THR A 695 34.31 -25.04 -1.18
C THR A 695 34.07 -26.54 -1.06
N GLU A 696 35.04 -27.33 -1.52
CA GLU A 696 35.06 -28.78 -1.25
C GLU A 696 35.22 -29.06 0.25
N PRO A 697 34.65 -30.16 0.77
CA PRO A 697 34.86 -30.58 2.15
C PRO A 697 36.22 -31.28 2.31
N PRO A 698 36.98 -31.03 3.39
CA PRO A 698 38.19 -31.81 3.68
C PRO A 698 37.82 -33.17 4.28
N ASP A 699 38.08 -34.23 3.53
CA ASP A 699 37.94 -35.62 4.00
C ASP A 699 39.13 -36.06 4.88
N ASP A 700 38.83 -37.03 5.74
CA ASP A 700 39.71 -38.06 6.29
C ASP A 700 40.88 -37.72 7.28
N ARG A 701 40.55 -37.97 8.56
CA ARG A 701 41.15 -39.06 9.38
C ARG A 701 42.41 -38.79 10.25
N VAL A 702 42.37 -39.48 11.40
CA VAL A 702 43.47 -39.86 12.32
C VAL A 702 44.02 -38.78 13.29
N ARG A 703 43.60 -38.86 14.57
CA ARG A 703 44.47 -39.39 15.64
C ARG A 703 43.73 -39.77 16.93
N ARG A 704 43.99 -41.01 17.38
CA ARG A 704 43.73 -41.51 18.75
C ARG A 704 44.31 -40.56 19.80
N ARG A 705 43.60 -40.40 20.92
CA ARG A 705 44.15 -40.83 22.22
C ARG A 705 43.07 -41.21 23.23
N ASP A 706 43.37 -42.29 23.93
CA ASP A 706 42.61 -42.93 25.00
C ASP A 706 43.27 -42.54 26.36
N HIS A 707 42.54 -42.76 27.45
CA HIS A 707 42.86 -42.52 28.87
C HIS A 707 42.77 -41.05 29.34
N GLY A 708 42.14 -40.71 30.48
CA GLY A 708 41.26 -41.50 31.35
C GLY A 708 41.35 -41.17 32.85
N ARG A 709 40.21 -41.28 33.53
CA ARG A 709 40.03 -41.52 34.99
C ARG A 709 40.22 -40.36 36.00
N GLU A 710 39.47 -40.50 37.09
CA GLU A 710 39.48 -39.73 38.36
C GLU A 710 38.86 -38.31 38.30
N ARG A 711 37.83 -37.96 39.08
CA ARG A 711 37.10 -38.65 40.17
C ARG A 711 35.59 -38.49 40.07
#